data_AF-A0A661NFL8-F1
#
_entry.id   AF-A0A661NFL8-F1
#
_cell.length_a   1.000
_cell.length_b   1.000
_cell.length_c   1.000
_cell.angle_alpha   90.00
_cell.angle_beta   90.00
_cell.angle_gamma   90.00
#
_symmetry.space_group_name_H-M   'P 1'
#
loop_
_entity.id
_entity.type
_entity.pdbx_description
1 polymer ?
#
loop_
_entity_poly.entity_id
_entity_poly.type
_entity_poly.pdbx_seq_one_letter_code
_entity_poly.pdbx_strand_id
1 'polypeptide(L)'
;MNSLRTISLLSLALSLFLGACAQPGTQLDEAFGETGVQGPFDAVPDGDDKYDGHSARGPRVAAGAATEVWSVDRAWADVDSAAGMSWDANSGLDWEQKFDAWVSSFELEARHGGSGETFVMPTPYGDRSLHAPTLECAEVAIFLRVTFASWYHLPFYMQGWDSASRQALFAGHFGFINREGARVGNFPKYRTTFPDHEGSWEPGQAWPSDSRLRRRRLGDDDIMDFLGEGAQAGAYFDEIFLNKRVGYFMRLILLYYGSTNLADGANTFQIVPETIEGGDMLVKRYRRRGIGHVKPVFRVERLSEDALQVSIASGSMPRREPVWEHPNTARSSFLANAGGGPGDNSDGDSYASLGGGVRRWRTAVLRSGRWYAAVHAGDRDAYIADSDHEAVAARPARFDEILRTLSPNEQRDAALGQVEAAREHLRSYPASCSARTNREHAFEALYSVMDAEFGWTGAQVDAEYRTLEDYVFAELEYDVSRTCCWNRSNAAMHDIIMNYADAEQADADVAAVCEMPTVFRAETDGYARWNNHAASIGRGGEWRAWSEDESCSQRNVPEDTVATGRDIAGFCSTTDVPAPPTVATCEPDGGDDNAASATPLIGEISSAICSGDSGDWYRIDDDATVSLTFSHSDGDLDMEAYNEAGEVIGTSAGTTDSETITASGPFYVRVFGYSGAQNEYWIHIVE
;
A
#
# COMPACT_ATOMS: atom_id res chain seq x y z
N MET A 1 -60.51 -63.12 -15.47
CA MET A 1 -59.91 -63.83 -14.34
C MET A 1 -58.42 -63.53 -14.32
N ASN A 2 -57.98 -62.57 -13.49
CA ASN A 2 -56.79 -62.67 -12.66
C ASN A 2 -56.56 -61.36 -11.88
N SER A 3 -56.66 -61.52 -10.55
CA SER A 3 -56.01 -60.84 -9.44
C SER A 3 -56.02 -59.31 -9.32
N LEU A 4 -56.80 -58.88 -8.32
CA LEU A 4 -56.68 -57.64 -7.57
C LEU A 4 -55.36 -57.56 -6.79
N ARG A 5 -54.76 -56.35 -6.71
CA ARG A 5 -54.22 -55.83 -5.45
C ARG A 5 -54.52 -54.32 -5.31
N THR A 6 -55.39 -54.09 -4.34
CA THR A 6 -55.67 -52.91 -3.51
C THR A 6 -54.48 -51.98 -3.26
N ILE A 7 -54.72 -50.65 -3.31
CA ILE A 7 -54.74 -49.76 -2.13
C ILE A 7 -55.50 -48.46 -2.48
N SER A 8 -56.57 -48.24 -1.72
CA SER A 8 -57.28 -47.00 -1.30
C SER A 8 -56.54 -45.67 -1.46
N LEU A 9 -57.14 -44.47 -1.53
CA LEU A 9 -58.48 -43.86 -1.69
C LEU A 9 -58.27 -42.44 -1.14
N LEU A 10 -58.86 -41.42 -1.80
CA LEU A 10 -59.24 -40.11 -1.23
C LEU A 10 -58.11 -39.15 -0.79
N SER A 11 -58.11 -37.85 -1.05
CA SER A 11 -59.19 -36.91 -1.40
C SER A 11 -58.65 -35.71 -2.17
N LEU A 12 -59.49 -35.25 -3.11
CA LEU A 12 -59.42 -33.99 -3.82
C LEU A 12 -59.97 -32.85 -2.94
N ALA A 13 -59.41 -31.65 -3.16
CA ALA A 13 -59.98 -30.31 -2.94
C ALA A 13 -59.96 -29.71 -1.52
N LEU A 14 -59.02 -28.77 -1.32
CA LEU A 14 -59.36 -27.44 -0.82
C LEU A 14 -58.44 -26.40 -1.46
N SER A 15 -59.03 -25.58 -2.32
CA SER A 15 -58.43 -24.42 -2.98
C SER A 15 -58.14 -23.33 -1.96
N LEU A 16 -56.88 -22.94 -1.81
CA LEU A 16 -56.47 -21.74 -1.07
C LEU A 16 -55.65 -20.85 -2.00
N PHE A 17 -56.24 -19.68 -2.28
CA PHE A 17 -55.54 -18.49 -2.75
C PHE A 17 -54.33 -18.23 -1.85
N LEU A 18 -53.13 -18.47 -2.36
CA LEU A 18 -51.91 -17.88 -1.82
C LEU A 18 -51.46 -16.86 -2.85
N GLY A 19 -51.59 -15.59 -2.48
CA GLY A 19 -51.09 -14.47 -3.25
C GLY A 19 -49.63 -14.68 -3.58
N ALA A 20 -49.28 -14.37 -4.83
CA ALA A 20 -47.91 -14.22 -5.25
C ALA A 20 -47.27 -13.12 -4.39
N CYS A 21 -46.58 -13.52 -3.33
CA CYS A 21 -45.52 -12.70 -2.74
C CYS A 21 -44.46 -12.57 -3.83
N ALA A 22 -44.49 -11.45 -4.56
CA ALA A 22 -43.37 -11.04 -5.39
C ALA A 22 -42.13 -11.04 -4.48
N GLN A 23 -41.18 -11.94 -4.76
CA GLN A 23 -39.86 -11.83 -4.14
C GLN A 23 -39.29 -10.45 -4.52
N PRO A 24 -38.58 -9.76 -3.60
CA PRO A 24 -37.85 -8.57 -3.99
C PRO A 24 -36.92 -8.95 -5.15
N GLY A 25 -37.00 -8.21 -6.26
CA GLY A 25 -36.09 -8.41 -7.38
C GLY A 25 -34.64 -8.19 -6.93
N THR A 26 -33.70 -8.89 -7.57
CA THR A 26 -32.27 -8.64 -7.40
C THR A 26 -31.90 -7.22 -7.83
N GLN A 27 -30.73 -6.74 -7.46
CA GLN A 27 -30.23 -5.40 -7.80
C GLN A 27 -29.99 -5.26 -9.31
N LEU A 28 -29.71 -6.38 -9.98
CA LEU A 28 -29.72 -6.49 -11.43
C LEU A 28 -31.13 -6.40 -12.01
N ASP A 29 -32.17 -6.87 -11.32
CA ASP A 29 -33.58 -6.67 -11.73
C ASP A 29 -33.99 -5.20 -11.58
N GLU A 30 -33.55 -4.52 -10.51
CA GLU A 30 -33.73 -3.07 -10.36
C GLU A 30 -33.02 -2.30 -11.48
N ALA A 31 -31.77 -2.67 -11.78
CA ALA A 31 -31.00 -2.08 -12.87
C ALA A 31 -31.64 -2.37 -14.24
N PHE A 32 -32.12 -3.59 -14.46
CA PHE A 32 -32.88 -3.95 -15.66
C PHE A 32 -34.19 -3.17 -15.78
N GLY A 33 -34.90 -2.95 -14.68
CA GLY A 33 -36.09 -2.09 -14.66
C GLY A 33 -35.79 -0.63 -15.04
N GLU A 34 -34.61 -0.14 -14.68
CA GLU A 34 -34.13 1.21 -15.02
C GLU A 34 -33.62 1.33 -16.46
N THR A 35 -32.84 0.36 -16.92
CA THR A 35 -32.08 0.44 -18.18
C THR A 35 -32.73 -0.34 -19.32
N GLY A 36 -33.59 -1.31 -19.03
CA GLY A 36 -34.13 -2.26 -20.02
C GLY A 36 -33.07 -3.15 -20.68
N VAL A 37 -31.86 -3.23 -20.13
CA VAL A 37 -30.74 -4.02 -20.68
C VAL A 37 -30.31 -5.05 -19.64
N GLN A 38 -30.24 -6.31 -20.06
CA GLN A 38 -29.82 -7.40 -19.18
C GLN A 38 -28.31 -7.35 -18.98
N GLY A 39 -27.85 -7.39 -17.72
CA GLY A 39 -26.45 -7.48 -17.33
C GLY A 39 -26.21 -8.67 -16.39
N PRO A 40 -24.96 -8.90 -15.95
CA PRO A 40 -23.74 -8.16 -16.32
C PRO A 40 -23.28 -8.48 -17.76
N PHE A 41 -22.33 -7.70 -18.28
CA PHE A 41 -21.77 -7.88 -19.63
C PHE A 41 -20.58 -8.85 -19.63
N ASP A 42 -20.53 -9.70 -20.65
CA ASP A 42 -19.47 -10.69 -20.83
C ASP A 42 -18.20 -10.06 -21.45
N ALA A 43 -17.12 -10.85 -21.48
CA ALA A 43 -15.97 -10.57 -22.34
C ALA A 43 -16.39 -10.63 -23.82
N VAL A 44 -15.67 -9.89 -24.66
CA VAL A 44 -15.87 -9.89 -26.10
C VAL A 44 -15.58 -11.30 -26.62
N PRO A 45 -16.49 -11.94 -27.39
CA PRO A 45 -16.25 -13.26 -27.92
C PRO A 45 -15.01 -13.29 -28.80
N ASP A 46 -14.19 -14.32 -28.65
CA ASP A 46 -13.03 -14.59 -29.51
C ASP A 46 -13.51 -14.75 -30.97
N GLY A 47 -13.29 -13.72 -31.79
CA GLY A 47 -13.72 -13.67 -33.17
C GLY A 47 -12.86 -12.69 -33.98
N ASP A 48 -12.24 -13.22 -35.03
CA ASP A 48 -11.28 -12.59 -35.95
C ASP A 48 -9.96 -12.13 -35.30
N ASP A 49 -9.01 -13.06 -35.10
CA ASP A 49 -7.55 -12.87 -34.99
C ASP A 49 -7.00 -11.72 -34.10
N LYS A 50 -7.78 -11.21 -33.14
CA LYS A 50 -7.43 -10.02 -32.33
C LYS A 50 -7.52 -10.31 -30.84
N TYR A 51 -6.76 -11.30 -30.39
CA TYR A 51 -6.59 -11.66 -28.97
C TYR A 51 -6.26 -10.45 -28.07
N ASP A 52 -5.67 -9.40 -28.64
CA ASP A 52 -5.17 -8.24 -27.89
C ASP A 52 -6.06 -7.00 -27.92
N GLY A 53 -7.16 -6.97 -28.71
CA GLY A 53 -7.97 -5.77 -28.87
C GLY A 53 -7.24 -4.53 -29.43
N HIS A 54 -5.95 -4.61 -29.79
CA HIS A 54 -5.09 -3.46 -30.11
C HIS A 54 -5.61 -2.69 -31.34
N SER A 55 -6.29 -3.38 -32.26
CA SER A 55 -6.91 -2.80 -33.45
C SER A 55 -8.45 -2.80 -33.39
N ALA A 56 -9.03 -3.06 -32.22
CA ALA A 56 -10.47 -3.04 -32.04
C ALA A 56 -10.98 -1.60 -32.14
N ARG A 57 -11.97 -1.40 -33.02
CA ARG A 57 -12.60 -0.10 -33.24
C ARG A 57 -13.56 0.17 -32.08
N GLY A 58 -13.21 1.13 -31.21
CA GLY A 58 -14.10 1.65 -30.18
C GLY A 58 -15.23 2.52 -30.75
N PRO A 59 -16.02 3.18 -29.88
CA PRO A 59 -17.23 3.87 -30.29
C PRO A 59 -16.94 5.21 -30.99
N ARG A 60 -17.93 5.71 -31.73
CA ARG A 60 -17.99 7.12 -32.14
C ARG A 60 -18.84 7.88 -31.13
N VAL A 61 -18.38 9.04 -30.71
CA VAL A 61 -19.07 9.85 -29.71
C VAL A 61 -19.24 11.25 -30.29
N ALA A 62 -20.48 11.74 -30.26
CA ALA A 62 -20.76 13.12 -30.60
C ALA A 62 -20.44 14.01 -29.39
N ALA A 63 -19.76 15.13 -29.61
CA ALA A 63 -19.49 16.10 -28.56
C ALA A 63 -20.81 16.63 -27.95
N GLY A 64 -20.88 16.69 -26.62
CA GLY A 64 -22.08 17.18 -25.90
C GLY A 64 -23.30 16.26 -26.06
N ALA A 65 -23.10 14.98 -26.32
CA ALA A 65 -24.19 14.01 -26.39
C ALA A 65 -25.01 14.02 -25.09
N ALA A 66 -26.33 13.79 -25.19
CA ALA A 66 -27.19 13.75 -24.00
C ALA A 66 -26.82 12.63 -23.01
N THR A 67 -26.08 11.62 -23.46
CA THR A 67 -25.56 10.52 -22.63
C THR A 67 -24.23 10.84 -21.96
N GLU A 68 -23.60 11.98 -22.27
CA GLU A 68 -22.32 12.38 -21.69
C GLU A 68 -22.41 12.51 -20.16
N VAL A 69 -21.45 11.89 -19.48
CA VAL A 69 -21.31 11.89 -18.01
C VAL A 69 -20.43 13.07 -17.61
N TRP A 70 -19.21 13.15 -18.17
CA TRP A 70 -18.31 14.30 -18.05
C TRP A 70 -17.68 14.65 -19.41
N SER A 71 -17.31 15.92 -19.58
CA SER A 71 -16.58 16.37 -20.76
C SER A 71 -15.11 15.97 -20.67
N VAL A 72 -14.50 15.66 -21.81
CA VAL A 72 -13.06 15.39 -21.90
C VAL A 72 -12.36 16.61 -22.48
N ASP A 73 -11.37 17.12 -21.76
CA ASP A 73 -10.52 18.24 -22.19
C ASP A 73 -9.01 17.99 -22.02
N ARG A 74 -8.62 16.88 -21.37
CA ARG A 74 -7.24 16.41 -21.24
C ARG A 74 -7.04 15.06 -21.92
N ALA A 75 -5.80 14.73 -22.25
CA ALA A 75 -5.39 13.39 -22.65
C ALA A 75 -4.47 12.76 -21.60
N TRP A 76 -4.49 11.43 -21.49
CA TRP A 76 -3.66 10.71 -20.53
C TRP A 76 -2.15 10.94 -20.70
N ALA A 77 -1.72 11.16 -21.94
CA ALA A 77 -0.31 11.42 -22.28
C ALA A 77 0.09 12.89 -22.10
N ASP A 78 -0.82 13.77 -21.68
CA ASP A 78 -0.49 15.17 -21.43
C ASP A 78 0.29 15.30 -20.12
N VAL A 79 1.36 16.10 -20.15
CA VAL A 79 2.11 16.49 -18.95
C VAL A 79 1.57 17.83 -18.46
N ASP A 80 1.01 17.85 -17.25
CA ASP A 80 0.44 19.04 -16.64
C ASP A 80 1.34 19.50 -15.47
N SER A 81 1.68 20.80 -15.44
CA SER A 81 2.60 21.39 -14.46
C SER A 81 1.97 21.71 -13.10
N ALA A 82 0.66 21.60 -12.93
CA ALA A 82 0.00 21.88 -11.67
C ALA A 82 0.30 20.79 -10.64
N ALA A 83 0.52 21.23 -9.39
CA ALA A 83 0.51 20.34 -8.23
C ALA A 83 -0.87 19.67 -8.10
N GLY A 84 -0.89 18.47 -7.52
CA GLY A 84 -2.12 17.72 -7.29
C GLY A 84 -2.13 17.03 -5.95
N MET A 85 -2.92 15.97 -5.83
CA MET A 85 -3.13 15.26 -4.56
C MET A 85 -1.86 14.62 -4.01
N SER A 86 -0.99 14.11 -4.89
CA SER A 86 0.19 13.32 -4.52
C SER A 86 1.43 13.63 -5.37
N TRP A 87 1.45 14.79 -6.04
CA TRP A 87 2.58 15.22 -6.86
C TRP A 87 2.80 16.73 -6.78
N ASP A 88 4.06 17.13 -6.84
CA ASP A 88 4.47 18.53 -6.84
C ASP A 88 4.17 19.24 -8.16
N ALA A 89 4.18 20.57 -8.11
CA ALA A 89 4.14 21.38 -9.32
C ALA A 89 5.38 21.11 -10.19
N ASN A 90 5.16 20.96 -11.49
CA ASN A 90 6.18 20.61 -12.48
C ASN A 90 6.83 19.23 -12.23
N SER A 91 6.09 18.27 -11.69
CA SER A 91 6.57 16.90 -11.48
C SER A 91 7.06 16.19 -12.75
N GLY A 92 6.67 16.69 -13.94
CA GLY A 92 7.02 16.08 -15.23
C GLY A 92 6.21 14.82 -15.54
N LEU A 93 5.28 14.44 -14.66
CA LEU A 93 4.44 13.26 -14.79
C LEU A 93 3.30 13.50 -15.80
N ASP A 94 3.04 12.50 -16.63
CA ASP A 94 1.79 12.43 -17.39
C ASP A 94 0.62 11.96 -16.50
N TRP A 95 -0.59 11.89 -17.03
CA TRP A 95 -1.76 11.52 -16.23
C TRP A 95 -1.84 10.02 -15.90
N GLU A 96 -1.16 9.14 -16.63
CA GLU A 96 -1.06 7.72 -16.23
C GLU A 96 -0.20 7.64 -14.96
N GLN A 97 0.98 8.26 -14.98
CA GLN A 97 1.88 8.29 -13.83
C GLN A 97 1.27 9.02 -12.61
N LYS A 98 0.44 10.05 -12.85
CA LYS A 98 -0.30 10.72 -11.76
C LYS A 98 -1.40 9.84 -11.16
N PHE A 99 -2.03 8.97 -11.95
CA PHE A 99 -2.97 7.98 -11.43
C PHE A 99 -2.23 6.97 -10.53
N ASP A 100 -1.09 6.50 -10.99
CA ASP A 100 -0.25 5.56 -10.23
C ASP A 100 0.20 6.19 -8.91
N ALA A 101 0.70 7.42 -8.95
CA ALA A 101 1.09 8.20 -7.78
C ALA A 101 -0.07 8.47 -6.81
N TRP A 102 -1.30 8.68 -7.30
CA TRP A 102 -2.48 8.85 -6.45
C TRP A 102 -2.85 7.56 -5.72
N VAL A 103 -2.85 6.43 -6.44
CA VAL A 103 -3.16 5.12 -5.83
C VAL A 103 -2.10 4.73 -4.80
N SER A 104 -0.82 5.05 -5.05
CA SER A 104 0.26 4.78 -4.10
C SER A 104 0.32 5.71 -2.90
N SER A 105 -0.39 6.84 -2.92
CA SER A 105 -0.40 7.81 -1.81
C SER A 105 -1.47 7.53 -0.76
N PHE A 106 -2.22 6.42 -0.86
CA PHE A 106 -3.28 6.13 0.10
C PHE A 106 -2.70 5.83 1.49
N GLU A 107 -3.30 6.44 2.50
CA GLU A 107 -2.95 6.24 3.90
C GLU A 107 -3.70 5.03 4.45
N LEU A 108 -3.09 4.34 5.41
CA LEU A 108 -3.72 3.19 6.07
C LEU A 108 -4.65 3.64 7.18
N GLU A 109 -5.74 2.91 7.37
CA GLU A 109 -6.60 3.04 8.54
C GLU A 109 -7.12 1.68 9.00
N ALA A 110 -7.58 1.61 10.26
CA ALA A 110 -8.29 0.43 10.74
C ALA A 110 -9.64 0.29 10.03
N ARG A 111 -10.00 -0.95 9.68
CA ARG A 111 -11.29 -1.24 9.05
C ARG A 111 -12.46 -0.91 9.98
N HIS A 112 -13.49 -0.29 9.43
CA HIS A 112 -14.76 -0.07 10.13
C HIS A 112 -15.52 -1.38 10.30
N GLY A 113 -15.40 -2.28 9.32
CA GLY A 113 -16.08 -3.57 9.28
C GLY A 113 -15.12 -4.77 9.30
N GLY A 114 -14.85 -5.31 10.49
CA GLY A 114 -14.04 -6.51 10.70
C GLY A 114 -12.60 -6.21 11.16
N SER A 115 -11.70 -7.19 11.03
CA SER A 115 -10.28 -7.04 11.37
C SER A 115 -9.42 -6.67 10.16
N GLY A 116 -8.24 -6.11 10.42
CA GLY A 116 -7.26 -5.70 9.41
C GLY A 116 -7.35 -4.22 9.05
N GLU A 117 -6.51 -3.81 8.11
CA GLU A 117 -6.38 -2.43 7.67
C GLU A 117 -7.06 -2.23 6.30
N THR A 118 -7.47 -1.00 6.06
CA THR A 118 -7.93 -0.49 4.78
C THR A 118 -7.25 0.84 4.49
N PHE A 119 -7.81 1.64 3.60
CA PHE A 119 -7.17 2.83 3.10
C PHE A 119 -8.08 4.04 3.06
N VAL A 120 -7.47 5.22 3.21
CA VAL A 120 -8.09 6.51 3.03
C VAL A 120 -7.56 7.13 1.74
N MET A 121 -8.48 7.57 0.88
CA MET A 121 -8.15 8.19 -0.40
C MET A 121 -8.20 9.71 -0.29
N PRO A 122 -7.13 10.43 -0.68
CA PRO A 122 -7.20 11.87 -0.86
C PRO A 122 -8.08 12.21 -2.07
N THR A 123 -8.73 13.37 -2.02
CA THR A 123 -9.55 13.91 -3.12
C THR A 123 -8.97 15.24 -3.60
N PRO A 124 -9.28 15.71 -4.82
CA PRO A 124 -8.78 16.98 -5.33
C PRO A 124 -9.47 18.21 -4.68
N TYR A 125 -10.31 18.02 -3.67
CA TYR A 125 -11.19 19.04 -3.10
C TYR A 125 -10.68 19.58 -1.76
N GLY A 126 -9.38 19.90 -1.70
CA GLY A 126 -8.70 20.38 -0.49
C GLY A 126 -8.40 19.23 0.48
N ASP A 127 -8.56 19.47 1.79
CA ASP A 127 -8.23 18.50 2.85
C ASP A 127 -9.24 17.33 2.96
N ARG A 128 -10.16 17.23 2.00
CA ARG A 128 -11.16 16.17 2.00
C ARG A 128 -10.53 14.85 1.58
N SER A 129 -10.57 13.88 2.46
CA SER A 129 -10.27 12.48 2.19
C SER A 129 -11.50 11.60 2.44
N LEU A 130 -11.50 10.38 1.90
CA LEU A 130 -12.60 9.44 2.06
C LEU A 130 -12.09 8.02 2.33
N HIS A 131 -12.70 7.38 3.31
CA HIS A 131 -12.53 5.97 3.65
C HIS A 131 -12.82 5.06 2.45
N ALA A 132 -12.23 3.87 2.45
CA ALA A 132 -12.48 2.89 1.40
C ALA A 132 -13.96 2.46 1.36
N PRO A 133 -14.60 2.44 0.18
CA PRO A 133 -15.97 1.99 0.06
C PRO A 133 -16.05 0.46 0.12
N THR A 134 -17.11 -0.07 0.73
CA THR A 134 -17.53 -1.47 0.66
C THR A 134 -17.86 -1.87 -0.79
N LEU A 135 -16.91 -2.52 -1.46
CA LEU A 135 -16.99 -2.90 -2.87
C LEU A 135 -16.50 -4.35 -3.10
N GLU A 136 -16.92 -4.94 -4.22
CA GLU A 136 -16.36 -6.18 -4.73
C GLU A 136 -14.95 -5.97 -5.32
N CYS A 137 -14.22 -7.06 -5.49
CA CYS A 137 -12.83 -7.11 -5.91
C CYS A 137 -12.54 -6.31 -7.21
N ALA A 138 -13.30 -6.56 -8.28
CA ALA A 138 -13.17 -5.86 -9.55
C ALA A 138 -13.75 -4.45 -9.49
N GLU A 139 -14.76 -4.24 -8.65
CA GLU A 139 -15.38 -2.94 -8.45
C GLU A 139 -14.38 -1.91 -7.93
N VAL A 140 -13.46 -2.28 -7.03
CA VAL A 140 -12.42 -1.36 -6.53
C VAL A 140 -11.56 -0.83 -7.68
N ALA A 141 -11.06 -1.70 -8.56
CA ALA A 141 -10.22 -1.28 -9.69
C ALA A 141 -10.96 -0.31 -10.63
N ILE A 142 -12.21 -0.66 -11.00
CA ILE A 142 -13.04 0.17 -11.87
C ILE A 142 -13.36 1.51 -11.21
N PHE A 143 -13.72 1.47 -9.92
CA PHE A 143 -14.03 2.65 -9.13
C PHE A 143 -12.85 3.62 -9.11
N LEU A 144 -11.64 3.17 -8.80
CA LEU A 144 -10.45 4.02 -8.75
C LEU A 144 -10.20 4.70 -10.10
N ARG A 145 -10.18 3.93 -11.19
CA ARG A 145 -9.87 4.46 -12.53
C ARG A 145 -10.94 5.44 -13.01
N VAL A 146 -12.22 5.14 -12.83
CA VAL A 146 -13.32 6.03 -13.22
C VAL A 146 -13.31 7.30 -12.39
N THR A 147 -13.06 7.19 -11.07
CA THR A 147 -13.04 8.33 -10.15
C THR A 147 -11.97 9.33 -10.58
N PHE A 148 -10.73 8.87 -10.72
CA PHE A 148 -9.62 9.72 -11.15
C PHE A 148 -9.86 10.32 -12.54
N ALA A 149 -10.32 9.51 -13.50
CA ALA A 149 -10.60 9.99 -14.85
C ALA A 149 -11.69 11.07 -14.88
N SER A 150 -12.70 10.95 -14.02
CA SER A 150 -13.80 11.92 -13.93
C SER A 150 -13.34 13.25 -13.35
N TRP A 151 -12.58 13.23 -12.24
CA TRP A 151 -12.10 14.45 -11.58
C TRP A 151 -11.19 15.30 -12.47
N TYR A 152 -10.39 14.65 -13.30
CA TYR A 152 -9.44 15.33 -14.18
C TYR A 152 -9.91 15.44 -15.62
N HIS A 153 -11.18 15.13 -15.92
CA HIS A 153 -11.76 15.24 -17.25
C HIS A 153 -10.97 14.46 -18.33
N LEU A 154 -10.48 13.28 -17.95
CA LEU A 154 -9.72 12.37 -18.81
C LEU A 154 -10.66 11.43 -19.57
N PRO A 155 -10.28 10.96 -20.77
CA PRO A 155 -11.08 10.02 -21.52
C PRO A 155 -11.00 8.64 -20.87
N PHE A 156 -12.16 8.06 -20.58
CA PHE A 156 -12.27 6.68 -20.11
C PHE A 156 -13.37 5.95 -20.86
N TYR A 157 -13.15 4.68 -21.16
CA TYR A 157 -14.23 3.74 -21.45
C TYR A 157 -13.80 2.28 -21.25
N MET A 158 -14.77 1.42 -21.02
CA MET A 158 -14.64 -0.05 -21.05
C MET A 158 -15.56 -0.63 -22.12
N GLN A 159 -15.06 -1.65 -22.81
CA GLN A 159 -15.80 -2.49 -23.75
C GLN A 159 -16.27 -3.78 -23.04
N GLY A 160 -17.52 -4.14 -23.27
CA GLY A 160 -18.11 -5.40 -22.86
C GLY A 160 -18.99 -5.99 -23.96
N TRP A 161 -19.54 -7.17 -23.72
CA TRP A 161 -20.42 -7.85 -24.65
C TRP A 161 -21.80 -8.09 -24.06
N ASP A 162 -22.83 -7.59 -24.75
CA ASP A 162 -24.21 -7.94 -24.44
C ASP A 162 -24.58 -9.23 -25.19
N SER A 163 -24.62 -10.33 -24.44
CA SER A 163 -24.99 -11.65 -24.96
C SER A 163 -26.45 -11.72 -25.43
N ALA A 164 -27.35 -10.92 -24.89
CA ALA A 164 -28.77 -10.91 -25.28
C ALA A 164 -28.97 -10.26 -26.66
N SER A 165 -28.32 -9.11 -26.89
CA SER A 165 -28.41 -8.41 -28.19
C SER A 165 -27.27 -8.71 -29.17
N ARG A 166 -26.29 -9.52 -28.75
CA ARG A 166 -25.11 -9.95 -29.52
C ARG A 166 -24.34 -8.77 -30.11
N GLN A 167 -24.08 -7.75 -29.30
CA GLN A 167 -23.33 -6.56 -29.71
C GLN A 167 -22.32 -6.12 -28.64
N ALA A 168 -21.28 -5.42 -29.09
CA ALA A 168 -20.34 -4.75 -28.19
C ALA A 168 -21.00 -3.52 -27.55
N LEU A 169 -20.83 -3.39 -26.23
CA LEU A 169 -21.26 -2.23 -25.46
C LEU A 169 -20.07 -1.49 -24.88
N PHE A 170 -20.19 -0.18 -24.85
CA PHE A 170 -19.16 0.72 -24.35
C PHE A 170 -19.74 1.57 -23.25
N ALA A 171 -19.08 1.59 -22.10
CA ALA A 171 -19.40 2.43 -20.95
C ALA A 171 -18.21 3.33 -20.66
N GLY A 172 -18.42 4.65 -20.57
CA GLY A 172 -17.33 5.59 -20.30
C GLY A 172 -17.80 7.01 -20.02
N HIS A 173 -16.92 7.98 -20.25
CA HIS A 173 -17.21 9.42 -20.12
C HIS A 173 -18.46 9.87 -20.91
N PHE A 174 -18.82 9.13 -21.96
CA PHE A 174 -19.99 9.35 -22.82
C PHE A 174 -21.26 8.58 -22.41
N GLY A 175 -21.24 7.89 -21.27
CA GLY A 175 -22.32 7.01 -20.80
C GLY A 175 -22.27 5.63 -21.46
N PHE A 176 -23.44 5.00 -21.64
CA PHE A 176 -23.57 3.65 -22.21
C PHE A 176 -24.08 3.72 -23.65
N ILE A 177 -23.24 3.29 -24.60
CA ILE A 177 -23.51 3.39 -26.04
C ILE A 177 -23.03 2.13 -26.77
N ASN A 178 -23.53 1.94 -27.99
CA ASN A 178 -23.00 0.96 -28.93
C ASN A 178 -21.82 1.54 -29.75
N ARG A 179 -21.29 0.73 -30.67
CA ARG A 179 -20.15 1.09 -31.53
C ARG A 179 -20.39 2.31 -32.43
N GLU A 180 -21.65 2.59 -32.77
CA GLU A 180 -22.08 3.71 -33.61
C GLU A 180 -22.31 5.00 -32.81
N GLY A 181 -22.26 4.95 -31.48
CA GLY A 181 -22.56 6.09 -30.62
C GLY A 181 -24.01 6.23 -30.22
N ALA A 182 -24.85 5.24 -30.55
CA ALA A 182 -26.25 5.25 -30.17
C ALA A 182 -26.41 4.77 -28.72
N ARG A 183 -27.25 5.48 -27.97
CA ARG A 183 -27.72 5.07 -26.65
C ARG A 183 -28.36 3.68 -26.73
N VAL A 184 -27.94 2.78 -25.84
CA VAL A 184 -28.51 1.42 -25.76
C VAL A 184 -29.63 1.40 -24.71
N GLY A 185 -30.73 0.72 -25.05
CA GLY A 185 -31.91 0.60 -24.18
C GLY A 185 -32.35 1.95 -23.60
N ASN A 186 -32.57 1.95 -22.29
CA ASN A 186 -32.98 3.10 -21.48
C ASN A 186 -31.87 3.62 -20.56
N PHE A 187 -30.60 3.31 -20.82
CA PHE A 187 -29.49 3.88 -20.04
C PHE A 187 -29.60 5.40 -19.89
N PRO A 188 -29.25 6.01 -18.75
CA PRO A 188 -29.57 7.42 -18.50
C PRO A 188 -28.99 8.40 -19.54
N LYS A 189 -29.72 9.49 -19.78
CA LYS A 189 -29.20 10.68 -20.46
C LYS A 189 -28.53 11.59 -19.43
N TYR A 190 -27.33 11.22 -19.01
CA TYR A 190 -26.64 11.81 -17.85
C TYR A 190 -26.59 13.33 -17.88
N ARG A 191 -26.08 13.93 -18.96
CA ARG A 191 -25.95 15.39 -19.16
C ARG A 191 -27.24 16.18 -18.87
N THR A 192 -28.39 15.62 -19.23
CA THR A 192 -29.69 16.31 -19.12
C THR A 192 -30.50 15.92 -17.89
N THR A 193 -30.18 14.81 -17.25
CA THR A 193 -31.01 14.23 -16.18
C THR A 193 -30.47 14.51 -14.79
N PHE A 194 -29.13 14.52 -14.64
CA PHE A 194 -28.49 14.62 -13.32
C PHE A 194 -27.69 15.91 -13.16
N PRO A 195 -27.65 16.45 -11.94
CA PRO A 195 -26.94 17.69 -11.68
C PRO A 195 -25.43 17.50 -11.72
N ASP A 196 -24.75 18.61 -11.94
CA ASP A 196 -23.30 18.72 -12.04
C ASP A 196 -22.91 20.00 -11.30
N HIS A 197 -22.18 19.84 -10.20
CA HIS A 197 -21.86 20.93 -9.28
C HIS A 197 -20.41 21.43 -9.39
N GLU A 198 -19.59 20.83 -10.25
CA GLU A 198 -18.15 21.12 -10.36
C GLU A 198 -17.86 22.61 -10.60
N GLY A 199 -18.66 23.28 -11.42
CA GLY A 199 -18.50 24.71 -11.70
C GLY A 199 -19.21 25.67 -10.74
N SER A 200 -19.85 25.16 -9.68
CA SER A 200 -20.68 25.97 -8.76
C SER A 200 -20.31 25.84 -7.29
N TRP A 201 -19.54 24.82 -6.93
CA TRP A 201 -19.07 24.59 -5.57
C TRP A 201 -17.67 25.18 -5.40
N GLU A 202 -17.40 25.73 -4.22
CA GLU A 202 -16.11 26.30 -3.85
C GLU A 202 -15.67 25.74 -2.48
N PRO A 203 -14.34 25.64 -2.22
CA PRO A 203 -13.83 25.19 -0.93
C PRO A 203 -14.44 25.96 0.26
N GLY A 204 -14.81 25.23 1.30
CA GLY A 204 -15.49 25.77 2.50
C GLY A 204 -17.02 25.87 2.40
N GLN A 205 -17.62 25.63 1.23
CA GLN A 205 -19.07 25.47 1.11
C GLN A 205 -19.52 24.06 1.52
N ALA A 206 -20.75 23.96 2.04
CA ALA A 206 -21.37 22.67 2.32
C ALA A 206 -21.40 21.80 1.06
N TRP A 207 -21.09 20.52 1.21
CA TRP A 207 -21.06 19.60 0.09
C TRP A 207 -22.47 19.44 -0.52
N PRO A 208 -22.63 19.58 -1.85
CA PRO A 208 -23.92 19.39 -2.49
C PRO A 208 -24.34 17.93 -2.39
N SER A 209 -25.59 17.68 -2.00
CA SER A 209 -26.13 16.32 -1.83
C SER A 209 -27.34 16.06 -2.75
N ASP A 210 -27.38 14.88 -3.36
CA ASP A 210 -28.50 14.37 -4.14
C ASP A 210 -29.19 13.20 -3.42
N SER A 211 -30.32 13.48 -2.77
CA SER A 211 -31.10 12.46 -2.06
C SER A 211 -31.53 11.27 -2.93
N ARG A 212 -31.69 11.45 -4.26
CA ARG A 212 -32.06 10.36 -5.16
C ARG A 212 -30.89 9.45 -5.43
N LEU A 213 -29.67 9.98 -5.48
CA LEU A 213 -28.45 9.19 -5.62
C LEU A 213 -28.16 8.43 -4.32
N ARG A 214 -28.29 9.10 -3.16
CA ARG A 214 -28.07 8.49 -1.84
C ARG A 214 -28.91 7.24 -1.56
N ARG A 215 -30.11 7.14 -2.14
CA ARG A 215 -31.01 5.98 -2.01
C ARG A 215 -30.67 4.83 -2.96
N ARG A 216 -29.63 4.97 -3.78
CA ARG A 216 -29.18 3.91 -4.69
C ARG A 216 -28.18 3.00 -3.99
N ARG A 217 -28.10 1.76 -4.47
CA ARG A 217 -27.26 0.70 -3.93
C ARG A 217 -26.74 -0.20 -5.04
N LEU A 218 -25.66 -0.92 -4.75
CA LEU A 218 -25.08 -2.01 -5.55
C LEU A 218 -25.59 -3.38 -5.09
N GLY A 219 -25.97 -3.50 -3.83
CA GLY A 219 -26.27 -4.76 -3.17
C GLY A 219 -27.13 -4.57 -1.91
N ASP A 220 -27.39 -5.67 -1.22
CA ASP A 220 -27.75 -5.61 0.21
C ASP A 220 -26.49 -5.67 1.10
N ASP A 221 -25.32 -5.89 0.49
CA ASP A 221 -24.01 -6.09 1.12
C ASP A 221 -23.07 -4.88 0.95
N ASP A 222 -23.56 -3.73 0.46
CA ASP A 222 -22.78 -2.53 0.15
C ASP A 222 -22.89 -1.43 1.22
N ILE A 223 -23.03 -1.83 2.49
CA ILE A 223 -23.24 -0.94 3.63
C ILE A 223 -21.98 -0.10 3.88
N MET A 224 -22.19 1.19 4.17
CA MET A 224 -21.15 2.19 4.42
C MET A 224 -21.34 2.79 5.81
N ASP A 225 -21.06 2.01 6.86
CA ASP A 225 -21.38 2.37 8.26
C ASP A 225 -20.76 3.70 8.70
N PHE A 226 -19.59 4.04 8.17
CA PHE A 226 -18.90 5.32 8.45
C PHE A 226 -19.65 6.56 7.92
N LEU A 227 -20.61 6.40 6.99
CA LEU A 227 -21.47 7.50 6.51
C LEU A 227 -22.79 7.62 7.29
N GLY A 228 -23.00 6.75 8.30
CA GLY A 228 -24.20 6.71 9.12
C GLY A 228 -25.10 5.50 8.87
N GLU A 229 -26.02 5.26 9.80
CA GLU A 229 -26.88 4.08 9.81
C GLU A 229 -27.69 3.93 8.51
N GLY A 230 -27.51 2.79 7.84
CA GLY A 230 -28.22 2.45 6.60
C GLY A 230 -27.70 3.15 5.33
N ALA A 231 -26.56 3.85 5.40
CA ALA A 231 -25.90 4.37 4.21
C ALA A 231 -25.37 3.22 3.33
N GLN A 232 -25.52 3.36 2.02
CA GLN A 232 -25.09 2.38 1.01
C GLN A 232 -24.21 3.05 -0.05
N ALA A 233 -23.77 2.31 -1.08
CA ALA A 233 -22.86 2.81 -2.10
C ALA A 233 -23.34 4.11 -2.79
N GLY A 234 -24.65 4.30 -2.99
CA GLY A 234 -25.17 5.56 -3.55
C GLY A 234 -24.95 6.78 -2.65
N ALA A 235 -24.96 6.60 -1.33
CA ALA A 235 -24.59 7.67 -0.39
C ALA A 235 -23.10 7.99 -0.49
N TYR A 236 -22.26 6.97 -0.62
CA TYR A 236 -20.83 7.15 -0.85
C TYR A 236 -20.54 7.89 -2.17
N PHE A 237 -21.21 7.53 -3.26
CA PHE A 237 -21.07 8.22 -4.55
C PHE A 237 -21.54 9.68 -4.51
N ASP A 238 -22.52 9.98 -3.66
CA ASP A 238 -22.93 11.35 -3.39
C ASP A 238 -21.86 12.13 -2.62
N GLU A 239 -21.11 11.50 -1.71
CA GLU A 239 -20.04 12.16 -0.95
C GLU A 239 -18.75 12.38 -1.75
N ILE A 240 -18.44 11.54 -2.74
CA ILE A 240 -17.18 11.64 -3.49
C ILE A 240 -17.26 12.49 -4.76
N PHE A 241 -18.43 12.60 -5.40
CA PHE A 241 -18.57 13.30 -6.67
C PHE A 241 -19.36 14.61 -6.53
N LEU A 242 -18.75 15.73 -6.94
CA LEU A 242 -19.49 16.97 -7.21
C LEU A 242 -20.38 16.81 -8.45
N ASN A 243 -19.86 16.18 -9.49
CA ASN A 243 -20.63 15.81 -10.67
C ASN A 243 -21.46 14.56 -10.40
N LYS A 244 -22.73 14.75 -10.00
CA LYS A 244 -23.62 13.65 -9.63
C LYS A 244 -23.92 12.71 -10.80
N ARG A 245 -23.69 13.14 -12.05
CA ARG A 245 -23.73 12.25 -13.22
C ARG A 245 -22.77 11.08 -13.06
N VAL A 246 -21.58 11.34 -12.52
CA VAL A 246 -20.55 10.32 -12.27
C VAL A 246 -21.02 9.33 -11.22
N GLY A 247 -21.69 9.77 -10.15
CA GLY A 247 -22.22 8.84 -9.14
C GLY A 247 -23.29 7.88 -9.67
N TYR A 248 -24.21 8.38 -10.52
CA TYR A 248 -25.17 7.52 -11.21
C TYR A 248 -24.51 6.57 -12.21
N PHE A 249 -23.50 7.05 -12.92
CA PHE A 249 -22.72 6.25 -13.85
C PHE A 249 -21.92 5.15 -13.12
N MET A 250 -21.29 5.50 -12.00
CA MET A 250 -20.50 4.62 -11.15
C MET A 250 -21.33 3.42 -10.70
N ARG A 251 -22.54 3.65 -10.18
CA ARG A 251 -23.44 2.55 -9.83
C ARG A 251 -23.66 1.59 -11.01
N LEU A 252 -23.97 2.12 -12.19
CA LEU A 252 -24.31 1.28 -13.34
C LEU A 252 -23.08 0.58 -13.91
N ILE A 253 -21.90 1.21 -13.97
CA ILE A 253 -20.71 0.52 -14.47
C ILE A 253 -20.30 -0.63 -13.55
N LEU A 254 -20.37 -0.44 -12.23
CA LEU A 254 -20.03 -1.49 -11.24
C LEU A 254 -21.03 -2.67 -11.25
N LEU A 255 -22.30 -2.42 -11.61
CA LEU A 255 -23.29 -3.51 -11.76
C LEU A 255 -23.13 -4.30 -13.08
N TYR A 256 -22.62 -3.65 -14.13
CA TYR A 256 -22.59 -4.24 -15.48
C TYR A 256 -21.22 -4.75 -15.91
N TYR A 257 -20.13 -4.25 -15.31
CA TYR A 257 -18.75 -4.63 -15.63
C TYR A 257 -18.06 -5.20 -14.40
N GLY A 258 -17.20 -6.19 -14.60
CA GLY A 258 -16.47 -6.83 -13.51
C GLY A 258 -15.20 -7.55 -13.97
N SER A 259 -14.77 -8.56 -13.20
CA SER A 259 -13.49 -9.25 -13.39
C SER A 259 -13.31 -9.87 -14.78
N THR A 260 -14.40 -10.34 -15.40
CA THR A 260 -14.36 -10.84 -16.78
C THR A 260 -13.95 -9.76 -17.79
N ASN A 261 -14.42 -8.52 -17.62
CA ASN A 261 -14.08 -7.40 -18.51
C ASN A 261 -12.68 -6.86 -18.21
N LEU A 262 -12.23 -6.91 -16.95
CA LEU A 262 -10.85 -6.53 -16.58
C LEU A 262 -9.81 -7.56 -17.03
N ALA A 263 -10.20 -8.82 -17.23
CA ALA A 263 -9.34 -9.84 -17.83
C ALA A 263 -9.29 -9.77 -19.37
N ASP A 264 -10.19 -9.00 -19.99
CA ASP A 264 -10.33 -8.91 -21.44
C ASP A 264 -9.29 -7.94 -22.00
N GLY A 265 -8.53 -8.41 -23.00
CA GLY A 265 -7.53 -7.65 -23.75
C GLY A 265 -8.07 -6.36 -24.39
N ALA A 266 -9.39 -6.20 -24.54
CA ALA A 266 -10.00 -4.96 -25.00
C ALA A 266 -9.89 -3.79 -23.99
N ASN A 267 -9.76 -4.07 -22.69
CA ASN A 267 -9.80 -3.08 -21.62
C ASN A 267 -8.46 -2.89 -20.91
N THR A 268 -7.71 -3.97 -20.75
CA THR A 268 -6.43 -4.00 -20.03
C THR A 268 -5.44 -4.87 -20.78
N PHE A 269 -4.15 -4.74 -20.50
CA PHE A 269 -3.09 -5.55 -21.11
C PHE A 269 -2.18 -6.15 -20.06
N GLN A 270 -1.53 -7.26 -20.38
CA GLN A 270 -0.56 -7.91 -19.50
C GLN A 270 0.76 -7.15 -19.50
N ILE A 271 1.43 -7.09 -18.36
CA ILE A 271 2.75 -6.45 -18.23
C ILE A 271 3.83 -7.43 -17.78
N VAL A 272 5.08 -7.10 -18.11
CA VAL A 272 6.26 -7.77 -17.52
C VAL A 272 6.35 -7.45 -16.02
N PRO A 273 6.72 -8.43 -15.17
CA PRO A 273 6.68 -8.30 -13.71
C PRO A 273 7.39 -7.08 -13.12
N GLU A 274 8.54 -6.71 -13.67
CA GLU A 274 9.42 -5.63 -13.18
C GLU A 274 8.77 -4.25 -13.31
N THR A 275 7.84 -4.10 -14.25
CA THR A 275 7.21 -2.81 -14.59
C THR A 275 5.92 -2.56 -13.81
N ILE A 276 5.59 -3.41 -12.84
CA ILE A 276 4.42 -3.24 -11.99
C ILE A 276 4.47 -1.89 -11.25
N GLU A 277 3.36 -1.18 -11.23
CA GLU A 277 3.20 0.12 -10.57
C GLU A 277 1.89 0.16 -9.77
N GLY A 278 1.74 1.19 -8.92
CA GLY A 278 0.46 1.51 -8.29
C GLY A 278 -0.62 1.73 -9.36
N GLY A 279 -1.85 1.28 -9.13
CA GLY A 279 -2.95 1.40 -10.09
C GLY A 279 -3.09 0.24 -11.08
N ASP A 280 -2.08 -0.63 -11.19
CA ASP A 280 -2.20 -1.93 -11.86
C ASP A 280 -3.15 -2.88 -11.10
N MET A 281 -3.47 -4.04 -11.69
CA MET A 281 -4.34 -5.02 -11.05
C MET A 281 -3.89 -6.45 -11.30
N LEU A 282 -3.85 -7.25 -10.23
CA LEU A 282 -3.70 -8.69 -10.33
C LEU A 282 -5.07 -9.35 -10.50
N VAL A 283 -5.28 -9.99 -11.64
CA VAL A 283 -6.54 -10.69 -11.98
C VAL A 283 -6.35 -12.19 -11.85
N LYS A 284 -7.06 -12.85 -10.94
CA LYS A 284 -7.08 -14.32 -10.83
C LYS A 284 -8.28 -14.89 -11.56
N ARG A 285 -8.02 -15.80 -12.51
CA ARG A 285 -9.04 -16.49 -13.31
C ARG A 285 -8.93 -18.00 -13.10
N TYR A 286 -10.01 -18.59 -12.59
CA TYR A 286 -10.09 -20.03 -12.35
C TYR A 286 -10.72 -20.82 -13.49
N ARG A 287 -11.50 -20.13 -14.35
CA ARG A 287 -12.24 -20.70 -15.47
C ARG A 287 -12.55 -19.62 -16.52
N ARG A 288 -12.84 -20.06 -17.76
CA ARG A 288 -13.09 -19.16 -18.89
C ARG A 288 -14.35 -18.30 -18.74
N ARG A 289 -15.39 -18.83 -18.10
CA ARG A 289 -16.63 -18.10 -17.80
C ARG A 289 -16.91 -18.11 -16.30
N GLY A 290 -17.18 -16.93 -15.75
CA GLY A 290 -17.51 -16.73 -14.34
C GLY A 290 -16.57 -15.77 -13.65
N ILE A 291 -16.89 -15.49 -12.39
CA ILE A 291 -16.25 -14.43 -11.62
C ILE A 291 -14.84 -14.87 -11.21
N GLY A 292 -13.85 -14.04 -11.53
CA GLY A 292 -12.49 -14.12 -11.00
C GLY A 292 -12.27 -13.18 -9.81
N HIS A 293 -11.09 -13.22 -9.21
CA HIS A 293 -10.69 -12.29 -8.14
C HIS A 293 -9.81 -11.19 -8.71
N VAL A 294 -10.03 -9.93 -8.32
CA VAL A 294 -9.21 -8.79 -8.78
C VAL A 294 -8.64 -8.09 -7.56
N LYS A 295 -7.33 -7.86 -7.60
CA LYS A 295 -6.57 -7.24 -6.52
C LYS A 295 -5.80 -6.04 -7.08
N PRO A 296 -6.31 -4.81 -6.93
CA PRO A 296 -5.56 -3.62 -7.31
C PRO A 296 -4.21 -3.55 -6.60
N VAL A 297 -3.18 -3.15 -7.32
CA VAL A 297 -1.85 -2.87 -6.79
C VAL A 297 -1.85 -1.46 -6.24
N PHE A 298 -1.48 -1.30 -4.97
CA PHE A 298 -1.53 -0.01 -4.29
C PHE A 298 -0.15 0.58 -4.13
N ARG A 299 0.79 -0.15 -3.53
CA ARG A 299 2.15 0.31 -3.32
C ARG A 299 3.14 -0.66 -3.93
N VAL A 300 4.12 -0.12 -4.64
CA VAL A 300 5.28 -0.86 -5.15
C VAL A 300 6.53 -0.16 -4.64
N GLU A 301 7.29 -0.83 -3.79
CA GLU A 301 8.56 -0.33 -3.27
C GLU A 301 9.71 -1.06 -3.98
N ARG A 302 10.58 -0.30 -4.64
CA ARG A 302 11.73 -0.82 -5.39
C ARG A 302 12.96 -0.78 -4.49
N LEU A 303 13.33 -1.93 -3.95
CA LEU A 303 14.48 -2.07 -3.06
C LEU A 303 15.81 -2.14 -3.83
N SER A 304 15.79 -2.76 -5.02
CA SER A 304 16.89 -2.78 -5.99
C SER A 304 16.35 -3.06 -7.40
N GLU A 305 17.21 -3.16 -8.42
CA GLU A 305 16.79 -3.51 -9.78
C GLU A 305 16.05 -4.87 -9.84
N ASP A 306 16.38 -5.82 -8.97
CA ASP A 306 15.81 -7.17 -8.93
C ASP A 306 14.98 -7.48 -7.67
N ALA A 307 14.65 -6.47 -6.85
CA ALA A 307 13.90 -6.67 -5.61
C ALA A 307 12.77 -5.66 -5.43
N LEU A 308 11.54 -6.18 -5.33
CA LEU A 308 10.31 -5.42 -5.18
C LEU A 308 9.52 -5.89 -3.95
N GLN A 309 8.88 -4.94 -3.27
CA GLN A 309 7.77 -5.20 -2.36
C GLN A 309 6.49 -4.63 -2.92
N VAL A 310 5.41 -5.40 -2.85
CA VAL A 310 4.13 -5.01 -3.47
C VAL A 310 2.99 -5.19 -2.47
N SER A 311 2.30 -4.11 -2.16
CA SER A 311 1.04 -4.13 -1.42
C SER A 311 -0.16 -4.08 -2.38
N ILE A 312 -1.21 -4.82 -2.04
CA ILE A 312 -2.42 -4.92 -2.86
C ILE A 312 -3.67 -4.74 -1.99
N ALA A 313 -4.78 -4.34 -2.61
CA ALA A 313 -6.08 -4.34 -1.95
C ALA A 313 -6.93 -5.55 -2.35
N SER A 314 -7.73 -6.03 -1.41
CA SER A 314 -8.48 -7.27 -1.54
C SER A 314 -9.94 -7.07 -1.14
N GLY A 315 -10.80 -6.86 -2.14
CA GLY A 315 -12.26 -6.93 -1.99
C GLY A 315 -12.75 -8.37 -1.78
N SER A 316 -14.06 -8.58 -1.69
CA SER A 316 -14.65 -9.93 -1.65
C SER A 316 -16.09 -9.92 -2.18
N MET A 317 -16.65 -11.12 -2.37
CA MET A 317 -18.09 -11.37 -2.45
C MET A 317 -18.52 -12.30 -1.30
N PRO A 318 -19.50 -11.93 -0.45
CA PRO A 318 -20.20 -10.64 -0.40
C PRO A 318 -19.25 -9.44 -0.29
N ARG A 319 -19.70 -8.27 -0.75
CA ARG A 319 -18.91 -7.03 -0.73
C ARG A 319 -18.43 -6.74 0.69
N ARG A 320 -17.21 -6.21 0.77
CA ARG A 320 -16.61 -5.80 2.03
C ARG A 320 -15.74 -4.58 1.78
N GLU A 321 -15.51 -3.80 2.82
CA GLU A 321 -14.42 -2.83 2.85
C GLU A 321 -13.11 -3.54 2.48
N PRO A 322 -12.40 -3.10 1.42
CA PRO A 322 -11.22 -3.80 0.93
C PRO A 322 -10.14 -3.88 2.00
N VAL A 323 -9.50 -5.04 2.09
CA VAL A 323 -8.39 -5.25 3.01
C VAL A 323 -7.09 -4.91 2.32
N TRP A 324 -6.27 -4.08 2.98
CA TRP A 324 -4.88 -3.86 2.60
C TRP A 324 -4.07 -5.12 2.91
N GLU A 325 -3.41 -5.69 1.91
CA GLU A 325 -2.50 -6.82 2.06
C GLU A 325 -1.06 -6.33 1.90
N HIS A 326 -0.32 -6.39 3.00
CA HIS A 326 1.11 -6.07 3.08
C HIS A 326 1.96 -7.00 2.20
N PRO A 327 3.20 -6.60 1.84
CA PRO A 327 4.04 -7.34 0.89
C PRO A 327 4.18 -8.84 1.19
N ASN A 328 4.41 -9.20 2.45
CA ASN A 328 4.55 -10.59 2.88
C ASN A 328 3.28 -11.43 2.61
N THR A 329 2.10 -10.85 2.84
CA THR A 329 0.81 -11.52 2.58
C THR A 329 0.48 -11.53 1.09
N ALA A 330 0.73 -10.41 0.41
CA ALA A 330 0.42 -10.18 -0.99
C ALA A 330 1.22 -11.12 -1.91
N ARG A 331 2.48 -11.45 -1.58
CA ARG A 331 3.38 -12.33 -2.36
C ARG A 331 2.68 -13.60 -2.83
N SER A 332 2.02 -14.32 -1.92
CA SER A 332 1.30 -15.56 -2.21
C SER A 332 0.26 -15.42 -3.34
N SER A 333 -0.28 -14.21 -3.54
CA SER A 333 -1.23 -13.95 -4.60
C SER A 333 -0.62 -13.91 -5.99
N PHE A 334 0.60 -13.39 -6.12
CA PHE A 334 1.33 -13.30 -7.40
C PHE A 334 1.88 -14.65 -7.86
N LEU A 335 2.16 -15.55 -6.92
CA LEU A 335 2.66 -16.90 -7.20
C LEU A 335 1.56 -17.89 -7.61
N ALA A 336 0.30 -17.51 -7.42
CA ALA A 336 -0.82 -18.42 -7.69
C ALA A 336 -1.01 -18.66 -9.20
N ASN A 337 -1.10 -19.93 -9.61
CA ASN A 337 -1.36 -20.29 -11.02
C ASN A 337 -2.63 -19.65 -11.59
N ALA A 338 -3.64 -19.37 -10.77
CA ALA A 338 -4.84 -18.65 -11.20
C ALA A 338 -4.55 -17.22 -11.73
N GLY A 339 -3.39 -16.64 -11.42
CA GLY A 339 -2.87 -15.41 -12.01
C GLY A 339 -2.21 -15.60 -13.39
N GLY A 340 -2.64 -16.60 -14.17
CA GLY A 340 -2.08 -16.87 -15.49
C GLY A 340 -0.77 -17.67 -15.47
N GLY A 341 -0.54 -18.47 -14.43
CA GLY A 341 0.65 -19.32 -14.30
C GLY A 341 0.62 -20.60 -15.12
N PRO A 342 1.60 -21.51 -14.90
CA PRO A 342 1.68 -22.76 -15.63
C PRO A 342 0.56 -23.74 -15.22
N GLY A 343 0.30 -24.69 -16.12
CA GLY A 343 -0.65 -25.78 -15.91
C GLY A 343 -2.10 -25.44 -16.27
N ASP A 344 -2.97 -26.40 -16.00
CA ASP A 344 -4.37 -26.36 -16.39
C ASP A 344 -5.29 -26.33 -15.17
N ASN A 345 -6.46 -25.72 -15.32
CA ASN A 345 -7.51 -25.77 -14.31
C ASN A 345 -8.24 -27.14 -14.33
N SER A 346 -9.23 -27.31 -13.46
CA SER A 346 -10.03 -28.54 -13.38
C SER A 346 -10.84 -28.84 -14.65
N ASP A 347 -11.06 -27.84 -15.51
CA ASP A 347 -11.83 -27.95 -16.75
C ASP A 347 -10.93 -28.30 -17.95
N GLY A 348 -9.60 -28.35 -17.76
CA GLY A 348 -8.61 -28.62 -18.81
C GLY A 348 -8.20 -27.38 -19.62
N ASP A 349 -8.60 -26.19 -19.19
CA ASP A 349 -8.15 -24.92 -19.76
C ASP A 349 -6.82 -24.50 -19.12
N SER A 350 -5.84 -24.10 -19.94
CA SER A 350 -4.57 -23.56 -19.43
C SER A 350 -4.79 -22.23 -18.71
N TYR A 351 -4.22 -22.07 -17.51
CA TYR A 351 -4.37 -20.84 -16.73
C TYR A 351 -3.91 -19.59 -17.50
N ALA A 352 -2.82 -19.69 -18.27
CA ALA A 352 -2.31 -18.61 -19.10
C ALA A 352 -3.31 -18.13 -20.17
N SER A 353 -4.20 -19.01 -20.63
CA SER A 353 -5.23 -18.68 -21.64
C SER A 353 -6.49 -18.05 -21.05
N LEU A 354 -6.63 -17.98 -19.73
CA LEU A 354 -7.84 -17.48 -19.07
C LEU A 354 -7.89 -15.95 -18.91
N GLY A 355 -6.84 -15.25 -19.33
CA GLY A 355 -6.70 -13.79 -19.21
C GLY A 355 -6.27 -13.30 -17.82
N GLY A 356 -5.85 -14.20 -16.93
CA GLY A 356 -5.36 -13.86 -15.59
C GLY A 356 -3.93 -13.29 -15.56
N GLY A 357 -3.59 -12.68 -14.43
CA GLY A 357 -2.28 -12.14 -14.06
C GLY A 357 -2.27 -10.63 -13.86
N VAL A 358 -1.07 -10.04 -13.80
CA VAL A 358 -0.89 -8.60 -13.58
C VAL A 358 -1.19 -7.86 -14.88
N ARG A 359 -2.14 -6.93 -14.80
CA ARG A 359 -2.67 -6.17 -15.93
C ARG A 359 -2.69 -4.67 -15.66
N ARG A 360 -2.43 -3.89 -16.71
CA ARG A 360 -2.50 -2.43 -16.74
C ARG A 360 -3.66 -1.96 -17.61
N TRP A 361 -4.24 -0.81 -17.27
CA TRP A 361 -5.32 -0.20 -18.04
C TRP A 361 -4.88 0.18 -19.45
N ARG A 362 -5.75 -0.04 -20.45
CA ARG A 362 -5.56 0.60 -21.77
C ARG A 362 -6.01 2.05 -21.72
N THR A 363 -5.26 2.91 -22.41
CA THR A 363 -5.53 4.34 -22.51
C THR A 363 -6.55 4.62 -23.63
N ALA A 364 -7.62 5.35 -23.30
CA ALA A 364 -8.59 5.79 -24.30
C ALA A 364 -8.02 6.95 -25.15
N VAL A 365 -7.91 6.75 -26.46
CA VAL A 365 -7.36 7.74 -27.40
C VAL A 365 -8.31 8.00 -28.56
N LEU A 366 -8.49 9.27 -28.92
CA LEU A 366 -9.34 9.68 -30.04
C LEU A 366 -8.51 9.76 -31.32
N ARG A 367 -8.89 8.97 -32.34
CA ARG A 367 -8.23 8.98 -33.67
C ARG A 367 -9.28 9.07 -34.76
N SER A 368 -9.20 10.09 -35.61
CA SER A 368 -10.12 10.29 -36.75
C SER A 368 -11.61 10.20 -36.36
N GLY A 369 -11.98 10.81 -35.23
CA GLY A 369 -13.36 10.85 -34.73
C GLY A 369 -13.88 9.52 -34.16
N ARG A 370 -12.99 8.58 -33.80
CA ARG A 370 -13.33 7.32 -33.15
C ARG A 370 -12.39 7.05 -31.98
N TRP A 371 -12.93 6.51 -30.90
CA TRP A 371 -12.15 6.11 -29.73
C TRP A 371 -11.50 4.74 -29.93
N TYR A 372 -10.32 4.59 -29.33
CA TYR A 372 -9.54 3.35 -29.30
C TYR A 372 -8.97 3.15 -27.90
N ALA A 373 -8.83 1.90 -27.47
CA ALA A 373 -8.16 1.52 -26.24
C ALA A 373 -6.75 1.09 -26.67
N ALA A 374 -5.75 1.90 -26.36
CA ALA A 374 -4.38 1.71 -26.81
C ALA A 374 -3.46 1.38 -25.63
N VAL A 375 -2.34 0.72 -25.93
CA VAL A 375 -1.19 0.70 -25.00
C VAL A 375 -0.59 2.10 -25.01
N HIS A 376 -0.35 2.68 -23.83
CA HIS A 376 0.32 3.96 -23.69
C HIS A 376 1.73 3.88 -24.31
N ALA A 377 2.27 5.01 -24.77
CA ALA A 377 3.57 4.99 -25.46
C ALA A 377 4.71 4.54 -24.53
N GLY A 378 4.65 4.92 -23.24
CA GLY A 378 5.62 4.52 -22.21
C GLY A 378 5.54 3.05 -21.81
N ASP A 379 4.41 2.38 -22.04
CA ASP A 379 4.20 0.99 -21.61
C ASP A 379 4.49 -0.06 -22.68
N ARG A 380 4.97 0.35 -23.86
CA ARG A 380 5.16 -0.58 -24.98
C ARG A 380 6.22 -1.63 -24.72
N ASP A 381 7.26 -1.28 -23.97
CA ASP A 381 8.32 -2.21 -23.59
C ASP A 381 7.87 -3.16 -22.47
N ALA A 382 6.87 -2.74 -21.68
CA ALA A 382 6.25 -3.55 -20.64
C ALA A 382 5.19 -4.53 -21.20
N TYR A 383 4.67 -4.29 -22.40
CA TYR A 383 3.50 -4.98 -22.94
C TYR A 383 3.75 -6.44 -23.30
N ILE A 384 2.93 -7.33 -22.74
CA ILE A 384 2.82 -8.74 -23.14
C ILE A 384 1.48 -8.95 -23.86
N ALA A 385 1.53 -9.61 -25.02
CA ALA A 385 0.32 -9.95 -25.76
C ALA A 385 -0.45 -11.07 -25.06
N ASP A 386 -1.79 -10.97 -25.01
CA ASP A 386 -2.63 -12.01 -24.39
C ASP A 386 -2.50 -13.38 -25.08
N SER A 387 -2.09 -13.42 -26.34
CA SER A 387 -1.80 -14.65 -27.08
C SER A 387 -0.45 -15.28 -26.74
N ASP A 388 0.45 -14.55 -26.08
CA ASP A 388 1.76 -15.05 -25.66
C ASP A 388 1.64 -15.79 -24.31
N HIS A 389 1.05 -16.98 -24.38
CA HIS A 389 0.81 -17.79 -23.19
C HIS A 389 2.10 -18.25 -22.51
N GLU A 390 3.23 -18.31 -23.22
CA GLU A 390 4.53 -18.67 -22.65
C GLU A 390 5.04 -17.56 -21.74
N ALA A 391 5.08 -16.32 -22.24
CA ALA A 391 5.44 -15.15 -21.43
C ALA A 391 4.48 -14.96 -20.26
N VAL A 392 3.17 -15.12 -20.49
CA VAL A 392 2.14 -15.03 -19.44
C VAL A 392 2.37 -16.06 -18.33
N ALA A 393 2.66 -17.32 -18.69
CA ALA A 393 2.88 -18.43 -17.78
C ALA A 393 4.19 -18.36 -16.99
N ALA A 394 5.20 -17.66 -17.49
CA ALA A 394 6.50 -17.51 -16.83
C ALA A 394 6.45 -16.53 -15.64
N ARG A 395 5.45 -15.64 -15.58
CA ARG A 395 5.42 -14.53 -14.61
C ARG A 395 5.38 -14.96 -13.14
N PRO A 396 4.61 -15.97 -12.70
CA PRO A 396 4.63 -16.36 -11.29
C PRO A 396 6.02 -16.78 -10.81
N ALA A 397 6.81 -17.46 -11.66
CA ALA A 397 8.20 -17.80 -11.32
C ALA A 397 9.07 -16.54 -11.24
N ARG A 398 8.91 -15.60 -12.18
CA ARG A 398 9.64 -14.33 -12.10
C ARG A 398 9.23 -13.47 -10.89
N PHE A 399 7.94 -13.48 -10.49
CA PHE A 399 7.49 -12.87 -9.24
C PHE A 399 8.07 -13.56 -8.01
N ASP A 400 8.30 -14.87 -8.03
CA ASP A 400 8.97 -15.59 -6.94
C ASP A 400 10.40 -15.09 -6.71
N GLU A 401 11.11 -14.77 -7.80
CA GLU A 401 12.46 -14.23 -7.79
C GLU A 401 12.50 -12.77 -7.32
N ILE A 402 11.62 -11.90 -7.85
CA ILE A 402 11.71 -10.45 -7.60
C ILE A 402 10.92 -9.99 -6.37
N LEU A 403 9.86 -10.70 -5.97
CA LEU A 403 9.11 -10.36 -4.75
C LEU A 403 9.82 -10.93 -3.54
N ARG A 404 10.77 -10.15 -3.02
CA ARG A 404 11.44 -10.45 -1.76
C ARG A 404 10.51 -10.15 -0.59
N THR A 405 10.33 -11.14 0.27
CA THR A 405 10.01 -10.86 1.67
C THR A 405 11.30 -10.39 2.31
N LEU A 406 11.30 -9.17 2.85
CA LEU A 406 12.44 -8.68 3.62
C LEU A 406 12.65 -9.60 4.82
N SER A 407 13.91 -9.95 5.11
CA SER A 407 14.21 -10.64 6.38
C SER A 407 13.77 -9.75 7.55
N PRO A 408 13.53 -10.31 8.75
CA PRO A 408 13.28 -9.51 9.95
C PRO A 408 14.22 -8.30 10.11
N ASN A 409 15.52 -8.51 9.89
CA ASN A 409 16.53 -7.45 9.96
C ASN A 409 16.33 -6.39 8.88
N GLU A 410 16.03 -6.79 7.65
CA GLU A 410 15.79 -5.83 6.57
C GLU A 410 14.48 -5.06 6.74
N GLN A 411 13.45 -5.68 7.34
CA GLN A 411 12.21 -5.00 7.72
C GLN A 411 12.50 -3.93 8.78
N ARG A 412 13.30 -4.27 9.80
CA ARG A 412 13.75 -3.32 10.82
C ARG A 412 14.55 -2.18 10.18
N ASP A 413 15.53 -2.49 9.35
CA ASP A 413 16.43 -1.49 8.75
C ASP A 413 15.66 -0.54 7.82
N ALA A 414 14.67 -1.05 7.08
CA ALA A 414 13.78 -0.22 6.28
C ALA A 414 12.92 0.70 7.16
N ALA A 415 12.35 0.20 8.26
CA ALA A 415 11.58 1.01 9.20
C ALA A 415 12.47 2.08 9.89
N LEU A 416 13.70 1.73 10.26
CA LEU A 416 14.69 2.69 10.77
C LEU A 416 15.06 3.76 9.74
N GLY A 417 15.18 3.38 8.46
CA GLY A 417 15.38 4.32 7.36
C GLY A 417 14.24 5.34 7.23
N GLN A 418 12.98 4.92 7.44
CA GLN A 418 11.82 5.83 7.47
C GLN A 418 11.88 6.79 8.65
N VAL A 419 12.28 6.32 9.83
CA VAL A 419 12.49 7.16 11.02
C VAL A 419 13.56 8.22 10.75
N GLU A 420 14.72 7.84 10.20
CA GLU A 420 15.80 8.79 9.92
C GLU A 420 15.42 9.81 8.83
N ALA A 421 14.70 9.38 7.78
CA ALA A 421 14.19 10.30 6.76
C ALA A 421 13.21 11.32 7.36
N ALA A 422 12.35 10.89 8.29
CA ALA A 422 11.45 11.79 9.00
C ALA A 422 12.21 12.77 9.92
N ARG A 423 13.28 12.32 10.59
CA ARG A 423 14.19 13.19 11.34
C ARG A 423 14.86 14.23 10.44
N GLU A 424 15.44 13.82 9.31
CA GLU A 424 16.09 14.73 8.37
C GLU A 424 15.14 15.83 7.87
N HIS A 425 13.88 15.47 7.60
CA HIS A 425 12.85 16.44 7.27
C HIS A 425 12.56 17.40 8.44
N LEU A 426 12.45 16.89 9.66
CA LEU A 426 12.21 17.69 10.86
C LEU A 426 13.38 18.64 11.20
N ARG A 427 14.62 18.23 10.93
CA ARG A 427 15.82 19.10 11.04
C ARG A 427 15.68 20.33 10.16
N SER A 428 15.08 20.19 8.98
CA SER A 428 14.83 21.32 8.09
C SER A 428 13.66 22.20 8.55
N TYR A 429 12.67 21.63 9.24
CA TYR A 429 11.42 22.30 9.63
C TYR A 429 11.02 22.01 11.09
N PRO A 430 11.82 22.43 12.09
CA PRO A 430 11.67 21.99 13.49
C PRO A 430 10.37 22.44 14.18
N ALA A 431 9.67 23.43 13.63
CA ALA A 431 8.38 23.89 14.14
C ALA A 431 7.17 23.19 13.49
N SER A 432 7.37 22.43 12.42
CA SER A 432 6.28 21.80 11.68
C SER A 432 5.66 20.65 12.48
N CYS A 433 4.37 20.76 12.80
CA CYS A 433 3.64 19.70 13.48
C CYS A 433 3.38 18.50 12.58
N SER A 434 3.17 18.70 11.27
CA SER A 434 3.07 17.57 10.33
C SER A 434 4.38 16.79 10.23
N ALA A 435 5.53 17.47 10.28
CA ALA A 435 6.83 16.80 10.30
C ALA A 435 7.03 15.97 11.58
N ARG A 436 6.59 16.49 12.74
CA ARG A 436 6.63 15.76 14.02
C ARG A 436 5.71 14.54 14.01
N THR A 437 4.46 14.71 13.59
CA THR A 437 3.49 13.61 13.47
C THR A 437 3.97 12.55 12.48
N ASN A 438 4.57 12.94 11.35
CA ASN A 438 5.13 11.98 10.39
C ASN A 438 6.26 11.14 11.00
N ARG A 439 7.11 11.72 11.85
CA ARG A 439 8.12 10.95 12.60
C ARG A 439 7.47 9.96 13.57
N GLU A 440 6.41 10.35 14.26
CA GLU A 440 5.70 9.42 15.15
C GLU A 440 5.03 8.27 14.38
N HIS A 441 4.50 8.52 13.17
CA HIS A 441 4.01 7.43 12.30
C HIS A 441 5.12 6.48 11.84
N ALA A 442 6.32 7.00 11.57
CA ALA A 442 7.47 6.15 11.25
C ALA A 442 7.89 5.27 12.46
N PHE A 443 7.82 5.80 13.69
CA PHE A 443 8.02 5.00 14.89
C PHE A 443 6.93 3.94 15.11
N GLU A 444 5.67 4.23 14.80
CA GLU A 444 4.60 3.23 14.85
C GLU A 444 4.85 2.06 13.89
N ALA A 445 5.34 2.35 12.68
CA ALA A 445 5.78 1.32 11.75
C ALA A 445 6.93 0.49 12.33
N LEU A 446 7.93 1.13 12.94
CA LEU A 446 9.04 0.44 13.60
C LEU A 446 8.56 -0.43 14.78
N TYR A 447 7.67 0.07 15.65
CA TYR A 447 7.10 -0.72 16.74
C TYR A 447 6.38 -1.96 16.22
N SER A 448 5.60 -1.82 15.14
CA SER A 448 4.90 -2.95 14.53
C SER A 448 5.86 -4.02 14.03
N VAL A 449 6.98 -3.63 13.40
CA VAL A 449 8.00 -4.58 12.91
C VAL A 449 8.72 -5.23 14.09
N MET A 450 9.13 -4.44 15.08
CA MET A 450 9.90 -4.91 16.22
C MET A 450 9.10 -5.82 17.15
N ASP A 451 7.80 -5.57 17.35
CA ASP A 451 6.91 -6.46 18.09
C ASP A 451 6.67 -7.77 17.32
N ALA A 452 6.36 -7.68 16.02
CA ALA A 452 5.98 -8.83 15.21
C ALA A 452 7.15 -9.80 14.93
N GLU A 453 8.32 -9.26 14.60
CA GLU A 453 9.46 -10.05 14.12
C GLU A 453 10.50 -10.33 15.23
N PHE A 454 10.61 -9.44 16.23
CA PHE A 454 11.62 -9.54 17.29
C PHE A 454 11.02 -9.69 18.70
N GLY A 455 9.71 -9.52 18.87
CA GLY A 455 9.03 -9.58 20.17
C GLY A 455 9.40 -8.44 21.12
N TRP A 456 9.84 -7.30 20.59
CA TRP A 456 10.21 -6.14 21.41
C TRP A 456 9.00 -5.29 21.75
N THR A 457 8.94 -4.85 23.00
CA THR A 457 7.96 -3.85 23.45
C THR A 457 8.33 -2.46 22.95
N GLY A 458 7.35 -1.56 22.79
CA GLY A 458 7.59 -0.16 22.40
C GLY A 458 8.63 0.54 23.29
N ALA A 459 8.64 0.26 24.60
CA ALA A 459 9.63 0.81 25.52
C ALA A 459 11.07 0.34 25.24
N GLN A 460 11.25 -0.90 24.76
CA GLN A 460 12.56 -1.41 24.34
C GLN A 460 13.01 -0.77 23.02
N VAL A 461 12.09 -0.60 22.07
CA VAL A 461 12.37 0.11 20.81
C VAL A 461 12.73 1.56 21.09
N ASP A 462 12.03 2.23 22.01
CA ASP A 462 12.33 3.60 22.43
C ASP A 462 13.71 3.69 23.08
N ALA A 463 14.04 2.74 23.96
CA ALA A 463 15.33 2.74 24.62
C ALA A 463 16.51 2.57 23.66
N GLU A 464 16.33 1.79 22.60
CA GLU A 464 17.37 1.53 21.61
C GLU A 464 17.45 2.62 20.54
N TYR A 465 16.31 3.03 19.98
CA TYR A 465 16.29 3.80 18.73
C TYR A 465 15.85 5.26 18.89
N ARG A 466 15.18 5.66 19.99
CA ARG A 466 14.89 7.07 20.21
C ARG A 466 16.12 7.79 20.73
N THR A 467 16.32 8.98 20.21
CA THR A 467 17.43 9.88 20.52
C THR A 467 16.91 11.12 21.24
N LEU A 468 17.82 11.92 21.81
CA LEU A 468 17.50 13.21 22.42
C LEU A 468 16.65 14.10 21.51
N GLU A 469 16.93 14.11 20.20
CA GLU A 469 16.20 14.88 19.19
C GLU A 469 14.70 14.55 19.17
N ASP A 470 14.35 13.27 19.36
CA ASP A 470 12.96 12.82 19.29
C ASP A 470 12.12 13.38 20.45
N TYR A 471 12.74 13.53 21.62
CA TYR A 471 12.10 14.10 22.81
C TYR A 471 12.07 15.62 22.78
N VAL A 472 13.14 16.28 22.34
CA VAL A 472 13.19 17.75 22.18
C VAL A 472 12.12 18.21 21.18
N PHE A 473 11.90 17.45 20.11
CA PHE A 473 10.86 17.73 19.13
C PHE A 473 9.63 16.84 19.29
N ALA A 474 9.20 16.54 20.51
CA ALA A 474 7.99 15.75 20.78
C ALA A 474 6.75 16.31 20.03
N GLU A 475 5.81 15.42 19.70
CA GLU A 475 4.58 15.79 18.99
C GLU A 475 3.76 16.83 19.78
N LEU A 476 3.21 17.82 19.08
CA LEU A 476 2.38 18.87 19.65
C LEU A 476 0.94 18.71 19.20
N GLU A 477 -0.02 19.04 20.06
CA GLU A 477 -1.43 19.06 19.67
C GLU A 477 -1.71 20.25 18.75
N TYR A 478 -2.10 19.97 17.50
CA TYR A 478 -2.20 20.96 16.43
C TYR A 478 -3.10 22.17 16.77
N ASP A 479 -4.32 21.89 17.26
CA ASP A 479 -5.36 22.92 17.51
C ASP A 479 -5.03 23.86 18.69
N VAL A 480 -4.05 23.49 19.52
CA VAL A 480 -3.67 24.23 20.74
C VAL A 480 -2.17 24.51 20.79
N SER A 481 -1.48 24.52 19.64
CA SER A 481 -0.05 24.81 19.58
C SER A 481 0.31 25.79 18.46
N ARG A 482 0.69 27.02 18.83
CA ARG A 482 1.05 28.06 17.85
C ARG A 482 2.39 27.83 17.17
N THR A 483 3.25 26.96 17.71
CA THR A 483 4.47 26.50 17.02
C THR A 483 4.13 25.85 15.69
N CYS A 484 2.98 25.16 15.59
CA CYS A 484 2.55 24.49 14.36
C CYS A 484 2.37 25.44 13.16
N CYS A 485 2.08 26.72 13.41
CA CYS A 485 1.85 27.72 12.36
C CYS A 485 3.13 28.38 11.85
N TRP A 486 4.30 27.90 12.28
CA TRP A 486 5.58 28.57 12.05
C TRP A 486 6.34 27.96 10.87
N ASN A 487 5.87 28.26 9.66
CA ASN A 487 6.39 27.69 8.41
C ASN A 487 7.80 28.17 8.06
N ARG A 488 8.27 29.28 8.64
CA ARG A 488 9.63 29.81 8.40
C ARG A 488 10.71 29.27 9.32
N SER A 489 10.45 28.22 10.11
CA SER A 489 11.54 27.52 10.82
C SER A 489 12.57 26.95 9.83
N ASN A 490 13.81 26.73 10.29
CA ASN A 490 14.90 26.25 9.43
C ASN A 490 15.93 25.40 10.21
N ALA A 491 16.86 24.79 9.48
CA ALA A 491 17.96 24.00 10.05
C ALA A 491 18.83 24.76 11.07
N ALA A 492 19.07 26.05 10.87
CA ALA A 492 19.84 26.82 11.85
C ALA A 492 19.13 26.93 13.21
N MET A 493 17.79 27.07 13.22
CA MET A 493 17.02 27.02 14.46
C MET A 493 17.07 25.64 15.09
N HIS A 494 16.97 24.57 14.30
CA HIS A 494 17.12 23.20 14.79
C HIS A 494 18.45 23.03 15.55
N ASP A 495 19.57 23.43 14.95
CA ASP A 495 20.89 23.32 15.58
C ASP A 495 21.00 24.10 16.90
N ILE A 496 20.38 25.28 16.96
CA ILE A 496 20.36 26.12 18.17
C ILE A 496 19.54 25.43 19.27
N ILE A 497 18.41 24.83 18.92
CA ILE A 497 17.53 24.13 19.85
C ILE A 497 18.22 22.89 20.40
N MET A 498 18.84 22.08 19.53
CA MET A 498 19.59 20.90 19.96
C MET A 498 20.81 21.27 20.80
N ASN A 499 21.53 22.36 20.46
CA ASN A 499 22.63 22.83 21.28
C ASN A 499 22.19 23.28 22.69
N TYR A 500 20.98 23.81 22.84
CA TYR A 500 20.41 24.08 24.16
C TYR A 500 20.12 22.78 24.90
N ALA A 501 19.50 21.80 24.23
CA ALA A 501 19.20 20.50 24.83
C ALA A 501 20.47 19.76 25.28
N ASP A 502 21.53 19.76 24.47
CA ASP A 502 22.83 19.16 24.83
C ASP A 502 23.42 19.83 26.08
N ALA A 503 23.32 21.16 26.19
CA ALA A 503 23.80 21.88 27.36
C ALA A 503 22.98 21.55 28.61
N GLU A 504 21.66 21.43 28.47
CA GLU A 504 20.74 21.01 29.54
C GLU A 504 21.06 19.59 30.03
N GLN A 505 21.30 18.66 29.10
CA GLN A 505 21.68 17.29 29.45
C GLN A 505 23.08 17.22 30.10
N ALA A 506 24.04 18.01 29.62
CA ALA A 506 25.37 18.09 30.24
C ALA A 506 25.32 18.64 31.69
N ASP A 507 24.44 19.61 31.96
CA ASP A 507 24.23 20.14 33.31
C ASP A 507 23.56 19.09 34.22
N ALA A 508 22.60 18.33 33.69
CA ALA A 508 21.93 17.23 34.40
C ALA A 508 22.92 16.10 34.75
N ASP A 509 23.81 15.74 33.82
CA ASP A 509 24.88 14.76 34.02
C ASP A 509 25.85 15.19 35.13
N VAL A 510 26.26 16.46 35.15
CA VAL A 510 27.10 17.02 36.22
C VAL A 510 26.39 16.96 37.58
N ALA A 511 25.08 17.13 37.59
CA ALA A 511 24.25 17.02 38.78
C ALA A 511 23.91 15.57 39.16
N ALA A 512 24.29 14.58 38.35
CA ALA A 512 23.98 13.17 38.50
C ALA A 512 22.47 12.90 38.68
N VAL A 513 21.65 13.64 37.94
CA VAL A 513 20.19 13.46 37.86
C VAL A 513 19.80 13.30 36.40
N CYS A 514 18.83 12.43 36.11
CA CYS A 514 18.21 12.44 34.79
C CYS A 514 17.12 13.53 34.76
N GLU A 515 17.26 14.47 33.83
CA GLU A 515 16.30 15.54 33.60
C GLU A 515 15.67 15.38 32.21
N MET A 516 14.34 15.43 32.14
CA MET A 516 13.64 15.36 30.85
C MET A 516 14.02 16.57 29.99
N PRO A 517 14.38 16.37 28.72
CA PRO A 517 14.75 17.47 27.86
C PRO A 517 13.58 18.42 27.63
N THR A 518 13.88 19.71 27.59
CA THR A 518 12.88 20.75 27.33
C THR A 518 12.37 20.63 25.89
N VAL A 519 11.08 20.33 25.74
CA VAL A 519 10.41 20.26 24.44
C VAL A 519 10.39 21.64 23.76
N PHE A 520 10.78 21.71 22.49
CA PHE A 520 10.65 22.91 21.68
C PHE A 520 9.19 23.21 21.34
N ARG A 521 8.65 24.23 22.03
CA ARG A 521 7.25 24.67 21.95
C ARG A 521 7.13 26.12 22.45
N ALA A 522 6.01 26.81 22.23
CA ALA A 522 5.79 28.10 22.87
C ALA A 522 5.58 27.93 24.38
N GLU A 523 6.36 28.65 25.19
CA GLU A 523 6.17 28.79 26.63
C GLU A 523 5.43 30.10 26.95
N THR A 524 5.11 30.34 28.22
CA THR A 524 4.37 31.55 28.67
C THR A 524 5.04 32.89 28.29
N ASP A 525 6.37 32.91 28.13
CA ASP A 525 7.14 34.06 27.62
C ASP A 525 7.48 33.93 26.11
N GLY A 526 6.88 32.96 25.46
CA GLY A 526 7.01 32.61 24.06
C GLY A 526 8.20 31.71 23.77
N TYR A 527 9.13 32.20 22.96
CA TYR A 527 10.33 31.45 22.57
C TYR A 527 11.58 32.08 23.19
N ALA A 528 11.42 32.79 24.31
CA ALA A 528 12.49 33.58 24.92
C ALA A 528 13.67 32.70 25.33
N ARG A 529 13.43 31.47 25.82
CA ARG A 529 14.46 30.48 26.13
C ARG A 529 15.44 30.26 24.99
N TRP A 530 14.94 29.82 23.83
CA TRP A 530 15.78 29.53 22.66
C TRP A 530 16.36 30.80 22.03
N ASN A 531 15.61 31.91 22.02
CA ASN A 531 16.13 33.19 21.52
C ASN A 531 17.29 33.72 22.38
N ASN A 532 17.19 33.59 23.71
CA ASN A 532 18.26 33.99 24.63
C ASN A 532 19.47 33.05 24.50
N HIS A 533 19.24 31.74 24.32
CA HIS A 533 20.32 30.79 24.05
C HIS A 533 21.02 31.09 22.72
N ALA A 534 20.27 31.35 21.65
CA ALA A 534 20.83 31.77 20.37
C ALA A 534 21.74 33.00 20.53
N ALA A 535 21.32 33.99 21.33
CA ALA A 535 22.12 35.17 21.62
C ALA A 535 23.36 34.85 22.46
N SER A 536 23.27 33.94 23.44
CA SER A 536 24.39 33.57 24.32
C SER A 536 25.52 32.87 23.56
N ILE A 537 25.19 32.05 22.56
CA ILE A 537 26.15 31.37 21.67
C ILE A 537 26.55 32.19 20.44
N GLY A 538 26.11 33.45 20.35
CA GLY A 538 26.46 34.36 19.25
C GLY A 538 25.73 34.11 17.92
N ARG A 539 24.74 33.22 17.90
CA ARG A 539 23.92 32.86 16.71
C ARG A 539 22.54 33.54 16.68
N GLY A 540 22.32 34.58 17.48
CA GLY A 540 21.03 35.28 17.56
C GLY A 540 20.52 35.85 16.22
N GLY A 541 21.40 36.11 15.26
CA GLY A 541 21.01 36.53 13.90
C GLY A 541 20.45 35.42 13.01
N GLU A 542 20.66 34.16 13.39
CA GLU A 542 20.13 32.97 12.71
C GLU A 542 18.77 32.55 13.27
N TRP A 543 18.45 32.99 14.49
CA TRP A 543 17.15 32.78 15.12
C TRP A 543 16.09 33.63 14.44
N ARG A 544 15.08 32.99 13.84
CA ARG A 544 13.95 33.70 13.26
C ARG A 544 12.95 34.01 14.37
N ALA A 545 12.32 35.17 14.30
CA ALA A 545 11.18 35.46 15.18
C ALA A 545 9.97 34.65 14.72
N TRP A 546 9.12 34.23 15.65
CA TRP A 546 7.86 33.59 15.33
C TRP A 546 7.00 34.51 14.46
N SER A 547 6.41 33.93 13.42
CA SER A 547 5.47 34.58 12.53
C SER A 547 4.28 33.67 12.27
N GLU A 548 3.10 34.30 12.19
CA GLU A 548 1.89 33.68 11.64
C GLU A 548 2.04 33.66 10.11
N ASP A 549 2.71 32.62 9.59
CA ASP A 549 3.02 32.49 8.17
C ASP A 549 1.81 32.03 7.33
N GLU A 550 0.75 31.58 8.00
CA GLU A 550 -0.55 31.17 7.50
C GLU A 550 -1.65 31.49 8.52
N SER A 551 -2.93 31.29 8.18
CA SER A 551 -4.03 31.57 9.11
C SER A 551 -3.95 30.63 10.31
N CYS A 552 -3.67 31.16 11.51
CA CYS A 552 -3.41 30.36 12.70
C CYS A 552 -4.50 30.60 13.76
N SER A 553 -5.45 29.66 13.88
CA SER A 553 -6.54 29.74 14.89
C SER A 553 -6.00 29.77 16.32
N GLN A 554 -4.83 29.18 16.52
CA GLN A 554 -4.10 29.03 17.77
C GLN A 554 -3.06 30.13 18.03
N ARG A 555 -3.01 31.20 17.23
CA ARG A 555 -2.05 32.33 17.37
C ARG A 555 -1.96 32.97 18.76
N ASN A 556 -3.05 32.96 19.51
CA ASN A 556 -3.15 33.57 20.84
C ASN A 556 -2.94 32.57 21.97
N VAL A 557 -2.58 31.32 21.67
CA VAL A 557 -2.24 30.33 22.69
C VAL A 557 -0.98 30.80 23.42
N PRO A 558 -1.03 30.92 24.76
CA PRO A 558 0.09 31.41 25.55
C PRO A 558 1.17 30.34 25.74
N GLU A 559 0.80 29.06 25.80
CA GLU A 559 1.71 27.93 25.95
C GLU A 559 1.17 26.75 25.12
N ASP A 560 2.04 26.11 24.35
CA ASP A 560 1.68 25.00 23.47
C ASP A 560 1.55 23.69 24.24
N THR A 561 0.68 22.79 23.76
CA THR A 561 0.44 21.49 24.41
C THR A 561 1.22 20.38 23.71
N VAL A 562 1.98 19.61 24.47
CA VAL A 562 2.62 18.36 24.00
C VAL A 562 1.55 17.28 23.94
N ALA A 563 1.46 16.55 22.83
CA ALA A 563 0.49 15.47 22.67
C ALA A 563 0.79 14.31 23.63
N THR A 564 -0.24 13.78 24.30
CA THR A 564 -0.11 12.67 25.27
C THR A 564 -0.83 11.40 24.82
N GLY A 565 -1.22 11.31 23.56
CA GLY A 565 -2.04 10.22 23.02
C GLY A 565 -1.28 8.93 22.70
N ARG A 566 0.07 8.97 22.71
CA ARG A 566 0.93 7.84 22.33
C ARG A 566 1.69 7.32 23.54
N ASP A 567 1.85 6.00 23.62
CA ASP A 567 2.58 5.31 24.69
C ASP A 567 4.09 5.31 24.40
N ILE A 568 4.73 6.46 24.60
CA ILE A 568 6.16 6.67 24.39
C ILE A 568 6.87 6.58 25.73
N ALA A 569 7.92 5.76 25.83
CA ALA A 569 8.74 5.69 27.03
C ALA A 569 9.44 7.04 27.26
N GLY A 570 9.31 7.57 28.48
CA GLY A 570 9.94 8.84 28.84
C GLY A 570 11.47 8.77 28.77
N PHE A 571 12.12 9.88 28.41
CA PHE A 571 13.56 9.98 28.23
C PHE A 571 14.39 9.44 29.41
N CYS A 572 13.91 9.59 30.64
CA CYS A 572 14.59 9.08 31.84
C CYS A 572 14.19 7.66 32.24
N SER A 573 13.22 7.06 31.55
CA SER A 573 12.77 5.69 31.79
C SER A 573 13.37 4.69 30.80
N THR A 574 13.92 5.16 29.68
CA THR A 574 14.65 4.33 28.71
C THR A 574 16.00 3.84 29.26
N THR A 575 16.55 4.47 30.30
CA THR A 575 17.80 4.04 30.95
C THR A 575 17.63 2.94 32.01
N ASP A 576 16.38 2.61 32.39
CA ASP A 576 16.05 1.65 33.46
C ASP A 576 15.25 0.43 32.93
N VAL A 577 15.04 0.33 31.62
CA VAL A 577 14.54 -0.90 31.01
C VAL A 577 15.66 -1.92 31.16
N PRO A 578 15.45 -3.08 31.83
CA PRO A 578 16.45 -4.13 31.80
C PRO A 578 16.71 -4.41 30.33
N ALA A 579 17.98 -4.30 29.93
CA ALA A 579 18.40 -4.84 28.64
C ALA A 579 17.72 -6.21 28.46
N PRO A 580 17.25 -6.55 27.25
CA PRO A 580 16.81 -7.92 26.98
C PRO A 580 17.86 -8.87 27.57
N PRO A 581 17.47 -10.06 28.06
CA PRO A 581 18.43 -10.98 28.67
C PRO A 581 19.66 -11.02 27.78
N THR A 582 20.76 -10.50 28.32
CA THR A 582 22.03 -10.38 27.60
C THR A 582 22.31 -11.75 27.01
N VAL A 583 22.30 -11.79 25.69
CA VAL A 583 22.85 -12.90 24.94
C VAL A 583 24.37 -12.84 25.16
N ALA A 584 24.99 -14.02 25.30
CA ALA A 584 26.42 -14.27 25.48
C ALA A 584 27.09 -13.64 26.72
N THR A 585 27.19 -14.40 27.81
CA THR A 585 28.24 -14.16 28.81
C THR A 585 29.60 -14.37 28.14
N CYS A 586 30.50 -13.39 28.16
CA CYS A 586 31.92 -13.68 27.98
C CYS A 586 32.27 -14.85 28.92
N GLU A 587 32.74 -15.97 28.38
CA GLU A 587 33.35 -17.05 29.18
C GLU A 587 34.86 -16.80 29.21
N PRO A 588 35.42 -16.11 30.23
CA PRO A 588 36.85 -15.81 30.24
C PRO A 588 37.71 -17.06 30.56
N ASP A 589 37.06 -18.20 30.86
CA ASP A 589 37.64 -19.37 31.50
C ASP A 589 37.59 -20.67 30.64
N GLY A 590 37.29 -20.58 29.33
CA GLY A 590 37.77 -21.55 28.33
C GLY A 590 36.89 -22.78 28.03
N GLY A 591 35.62 -22.56 27.67
CA GLY A 591 34.74 -23.63 27.19
C GLY A 591 35.12 -24.15 25.79
N ASP A 592 35.52 -23.26 24.87
CA ASP A 592 35.62 -23.52 23.44
C ASP A 592 36.85 -22.89 22.75
N ASP A 593 37.87 -22.46 23.49
CA ASP A 593 39.09 -21.80 22.96
C ASP A 593 39.98 -22.66 22.03
N ASN A 594 39.64 -23.93 21.81
CA ASN A 594 40.39 -24.83 20.94
C ASN A 594 39.52 -25.95 20.36
N ALA A 595 40.01 -26.55 19.27
CA ALA A 595 39.32 -27.64 18.57
C ALA A 595 38.92 -28.84 19.46
N ALA A 596 39.65 -29.13 20.54
CA ALA A 596 39.34 -30.26 21.42
C ALA A 596 38.16 -29.99 22.37
N SER A 597 37.80 -28.72 22.55
CA SER A 597 36.67 -28.28 23.37
C SER A 597 35.57 -27.61 22.52
N ALA A 598 35.64 -27.74 21.19
CA ALA A 598 34.72 -27.09 20.27
C ALA A 598 33.24 -27.43 20.53
N THR A 599 32.40 -26.40 20.48
CA THR A 599 30.96 -26.50 20.69
C THR A 599 30.26 -27.06 19.44
N PRO A 600 29.42 -28.11 19.54
CA PRO A 600 28.66 -28.59 18.39
C PRO A 600 27.68 -27.53 17.87
N LEU A 601 27.78 -27.17 16.59
CA LEU A 601 26.88 -26.21 15.94
C LEU A 601 25.65 -26.94 15.38
N ILE A 602 24.55 -26.94 16.13
CA ILE A 602 23.31 -27.67 15.82
C ILE A 602 22.13 -26.71 15.54
N GLY A 603 22.39 -25.40 15.60
CA GLY A 603 21.42 -24.33 15.35
C GLY A 603 22.14 -22.98 15.43
N GLU A 604 21.38 -21.88 15.48
CA GLU A 604 21.95 -20.57 15.72
C GLU A 604 22.50 -20.46 17.15
N ILE A 605 23.74 -20.00 17.26
CA ILE A 605 24.41 -19.69 18.51
C ILE A 605 24.80 -18.22 18.47
N SER A 606 24.65 -17.54 19.59
CA SER A 606 25.16 -16.18 19.78
C SER A 606 26.21 -16.20 20.89
N SER A 607 27.38 -15.62 20.59
CA SER A 607 28.57 -15.59 21.43
C SER A 607 29.30 -14.24 21.26
N ALA A 608 30.44 -14.07 21.92
CA ALA A 608 31.24 -12.85 21.82
C ALA A 608 32.75 -13.13 21.96
N ILE A 609 33.56 -12.53 21.10
CA ILE A 609 35.02 -12.52 21.23
C ILE A 609 35.42 -11.42 22.22
N CYS A 610 36.02 -11.80 23.35
CA CYS A 610 36.37 -10.88 24.45
C CYS A 610 37.90 -10.67 24.58
N SER A 611 38.31 -9.63 25.32
CA SER A 611 39.74 -9.31 25.51
C SER A 611 40.51 -10.48 26.14
N GLY A 612 41.45 -11.06 25.41
CA GLY A 612 42.31 -12.16 25.89
C GLY A 612 41.82 -13.55 25.50
N ASP A 613 40.66 -13.62 24.83
CA ASP A 613 40.19 -14.82 24.17
C ASP A 613 41.03 -15.09 22.90
N SER A 614 41.32 -16.37 22.66
CA SER A 614 42.05 -16.84 21.49
C SER A 614 41.13 -17.24 20.33
N GLY A 615 39.82 -17.18 20.51
CA GLY A 615 38.79 -17.43 19.52
C GLY A 615 37.96 -18.67 19.85
N ASP A 616 36.66 -18.57 19.63
CA ASP A 616 35.66 -19.60 19.88
C ASP A 616 35.69 -20.68 18.77
N TRP A 617 35.66 -21.95 19.16
CA TRP A 617 35.66 -23.09 18.24
C TRP A 617 34.32 -23.82 18.21
N TYR A 618 33.85 -24.10 16.99
CA TYR A 618 32.63 -24.85 16.71
C TYR A 618 32.94 -26.13 15.94
N ARG A 619 32.18 -27.19 16.21
CA ARG A 619 32.26 -28.46 15.48
C ARG A 619 31.01 -28.66 14.63
N ILE A 620 31.22 -29.05 13.38
CA ILE A 620 30.18 -29.41 12.41
C ILE A 620 30.44 -30.86 12.00
N ASP A 621 29.38 -31.68 11.97
CA ASP A 621 29.50 -33.13 11.70
C ASP A 621 29.31 -33.53 10.23
N ASP A 622 28.70 -32.66 9.42
CA ASP A 622 28.31 -32.93 8.02
C ASP A 622 28.74 -31.78 7.08
N ASP A 623 28.57 -31.98 5.76
CA ASP A 623 28.76 -30.93 4.75
C ASP A 623 27.85 -29.73 5.06
N ALA A 624 28.43 -28.54 5.23
CA ALA A 624 27.69 -27.36 5.63
C ALA A 624 28.30 -26.06 5.09
N THR A 625 27.44 -25.05 4.95
CA THR A 625 27.85 -23.65 4.85
C THR A 625 27.59 -22.99 6.19
N VAL A 626 28.63 -22.44 6.81
CA VAL A 626 28.56 -21.75 8.09
C VAL A 626 28.61 -20.26 7.83
N SER A 627 27.65 -19.53 8.39
CA SER A 627 27.58 -18.07 8.33
C SER A 627 27.80 -17.48 9.71
N LEU A 628 28.61 -16.43 9.76
CA LEU A 628 28.85 -15.58 10.92
C LEU A 628 28.35 -14.18 10.57
N THR A 629 27.63 -13.55 11.49
CA THR A 629 27.12 -12.17 11.34
C THR A 629 27.51 -11.37 12.58
N PHE A 630 27.98 -10.14 12.38
CA PHE A 630 28.39 -9.19 13.43
C PHE A 630 28.39 -7.77 12.85
N SER A 631 28.41 -6.73 13.68
CA SER A 631 28.58 -5.35 13.20
C SER A 631 30.07 -5.04 13.04
N HIS A 632 30.59 -4.97 11.81
CA HIS A 632 32.02 -4.70 11.56
C HIS A 632 32.46 -3.37 12.20
N SER A 633 31.54 -2.41 12.35
CA SER A 633 31.81 -1.14 13.01
C SER A 633 32.16 -1.26 14.50
N ASP A 634 31.72 -2.34 15.16
CA ASP A 634 31.98 -2.62 16.58
C ASP A 634 33.27 -3.44 16.78
N GLY A 635 33.72 -4.15 15.75
CA GLY A 635 34.97 -4.90 15.73
C GLY A 635 35.00 -5.96 14.63
N ASP A 636 36.11 -6.06 13.90
CA ASP A 636 36.23 -6.97 12.77
C ASP A 636 36.48 -8.41 13.22
N LEU A 637 35.63 -9.36 12.83
CA LEU A 637 35.75 -10.78 13.14
C LEU A 637 35.97 -11.61 11.87
N ASP A 638 36.90 -12.56 11.96
CA ASP A 638 37.25 -13.48 10.88
C ASP A 638 36.84 -14.92 11.23
N MET A 639 36.75 -15.78 10.21
CA MET A 639 36.54 -17.22 10.36
C MET A 639 37.60 -18.06 9.64
N GLU A 640 37.94 -19.20 10.24
CA GLU A 640 38.73 -20.27 9.62
C GLU A 640 38.08 -21.64 9.84
N ALA A 641 38.07 -22.48 8.81
CA ALA A 641 37.65 -23.87 8.90
C ALA A 641 38.85 -24.82 8.89
N TYR A 642 38.80 -25.85 9.73
CA TYR A 642 39.86 -26.84 9.94
C TYR A 642 39.31 -28.25 9.76
N ASN A 643 40.06 -29.13 9.09
CA ASN A 643 39.73 -30.55 9.04
C ASN A 643 40.14 -31.28 10.35
N GLU A 644 39.77 -32.55 10.48
CA GLU A 644 40.13 -33.38 11.66
C GLU A 644 41.65 -33.56 11.87
N ALA A 645 42.47 -33.31 10.85
CA ALA A 645 43.93 -33.35 10.95
C ALA A 645 44.54 -32.01 11.44
N GLY A 646 43.70 -30.98 11.64
CA GLY A 646 44.11 -29.64 12.06
C GLY A 646 44.66 -28.77 10.93
N GLU A 647 44.40 -29.13 9.68
CA GLU A 647 44.77 -28.33 8.51
C GLU A 647 43.65 -27.36 8.16
N VAL A 648 43.99 -26.10 7.85
CA VAL A 648 43.03 -25.10 7.37
C VAL A 648 42.51 -25.51 5.99
N ILE A 649 41.19 -25.63 5.87
CA ILE A 649 40.47 -26.00 4.64
C ILE A 649 39.59 -24.87 4.09
N GLY A 650 39.40 -23.79 4.85
CA GLY A 650 38.70 -22.58 4.42
C GLY A 650 39.02 -21.38 5.31
N THR A 651 38.94 -20.18 4.76
CA THR A 651 39.14 -18.92 5.48
C THR A 651 38.19 -17.88 4.91
N SER A 652 37.59 -17.08 5.79
CA SER A 652 36.77 -15.92 5.46
C SER A 652 37.27 -14.78 6.34
N ALA A 653 37.76 -13.71 5.70
CA ALA A 653 38.37 -12.56 6.37
C ALA A 653 38.03 -11.28 5.59
N GLY A 654 36.74 -10.99 5.54
CA GLY A 654 36.14 -9.85 4.88
C GLY A 654 36.31 -8.56 5.67
N THR A 655 35.54 -7.55 5.27
CA THR A 655 35.42 -6.25 5.99
C THR A 655 33.94 -5.83 6.02
N THR A 656 33.07 -6.82 5.90
CA THR A 656 31.62 -6.70 5.86
C THR A 656 31.05 -7.22 7.18
N ASP A 657 29.77 -6.97 7.43
CA ASP A 657 29.07 -7.42 8.65
C ASP A 657 28.80 -8.95 8.68
N SER A 658 29.50 -9.73 7.84
CA SER A 658 29.31 -11.16 7.72
C SER A 658 30.54 -11.88 7.17
N GLU A 659 30.76 -13.09 7.65
CA GLU A 659 31.72 -14.06 7.11
C GLU A 659 31.02 -15.36 6.73
N THR A 660 31.52 -16.09 5.72
CA THR A 660 30.89 -17.35 5.28
C THR A 660 31.93 -18.36 4.81
N ILE A 661 31.80 -19.61 5.28
CA ILE A 661 32.66 -20.72 4.83
C ILE A 661 31.81 -21.94 4.48
N THR A 662 32.07 -22.52 3.31
CA THR A 662 31.52 -23.83 2.91
C THR A 662 32.61 -24.90 2.98
N ALA A 663 32.33 -26.01 3.69
CA ALA A 663 33.24 -27.14 3.82
C ALA A 663 32.48 -28.48 3.81
N SER A 664 33.21 -29.57 3.55
CA SER A 664 32.67 -30.93 3.45
C SER A 664 33.28 -31.88 4.48
N GLY A 665 32.47 -32.81 4.98
CA GLY A 665 32.80 -33.76 6.05
C GLY A 665 32.68 -33.15 7.44
N PRO A 666 33.07 -33.87 8.50
CA PRO A 666 33.21 -33.25 9.81
C PRO A 666 34.38 -32.26 9.80
N PHE A 667 34.13 -31.03 10.25
CA PHE A 667 35.12 -29.96 10.35
C PHE A 667 34.89 -29.09 11.58
N TYR A 668 35.88 -28.25 11.86
CA TYR A 668 35.83 -27.28 12.94
C TYR A 668 35.88 -25.87 12.35
N VAL A 669 35.14 -24.93 12.92
CA VAL A 669 35.22 -23.50 12.60
C VAL A 669 35.78 -22.77 13.80
N ARG A 670 36.72 -21.86 13.58
CA ARG A 670 37.22 -20.93 14.58
C ARG A 670 36.79 -19.52 14.21
N VAL A 671 36.14 -18.83 15.13
CA VAL A 671 35.82 -17.40 15.04
C VAL A 671 36.86 -16.63 15.84
N PHE A 672 37.40 -15.54 15.31
CA PHE A 672 38.39 -14.73 16.05
C PHE A 672 38.40 -13.27 15.59
N GLY A 673 38.79 -12.36 16.47
CA GLY A 673 38.89 -10.94 16.13
C GLY A 673 40.15 -10.59 15.33
N TYR A 674 39.98 -9.89 14.21
CA TYR A 674 41.08 -9.35 13.42
C TYR A 674 41.89 -8.36 14.26
N SER A 675 43.21 -8.55 14.31
CA SER A 675 44.12 -7.73 15.13
C SER A 675 43.72 -7.62 16.62
N GLY A 676 42.99 -8.61 17.16
CA GLY A 676 42.52 -8.63 18.55
C GLY A 676 41.28 -7.78 18.79
N ALA A 677 40.48 -7.50 17.74
CA ALA A 677 39.15 -6.93 17.87
C ALA A 677 38.26 -7.79 18.78
N GLN A 678 37.29 -7.14 19.40
CA GLN A 678 36.28 -7.76 20.26
C GLN A 678 34.94 -7.40 19.69
N ASN A 679 34.03 -8.36 19.59
CA ASN A 679 32.70 -8.12 19.07
C ASN A 679 31.76 -9.26 19.45
N GLU A 680 30.47 -8.95 19.48
CA GLU A 680 29.39 -9.93 19.58
C GLU A 680 29.06 -10.47 18.19
N TYR A 681 28.63 -11.73 18.12
CA TYR A 681 28.29 -12.35 16.85
C TYR A 681 27.21 -13.41 16.96
N TRP A 682 26.66 -13.76 15.80
CA TRP A 682 25.74 -14.86 15.59
C TRP A 682 26.31 -15.81 14.56
N ILE A 683 26.32 -17.11 14.87
CA ILE A 683 26.82 -18.16 13.98
C ILE A 683 25.75 -19.24 13.79
N HIS A 684 25.55 -19.66 12.55
CA HIS A 684 24.61 -20.74 12.21
C HIS A 684 25.05 -21.50 10.95
N ILE A 685 24.43 -22.66 10.74
CA ILE A 685 24.52 -23.40 9.47
C ILE A 685 23.42 -22.86 8.55
N VAL A 686 23.79 -22.44 7.35
CA VAL A 686 22.88 -22.00 6.29
C VAL A 686 22.15 -23.22 5.73
N GLU A 687 20.82 -23.21 5.76
CA GLU A 687 19.95 -24.28 5.22
C GLU A 687 19.85 -24.27 3.69
#